data_AF-A0A553IBC9-F1
#
_entry.id   AF-A0A553IBC9-F1
#
_cell.length_a   1.000
_cell.length_b   1.000
_cell.length_c   1.000
_cell.angle_alpha   90.00
_cell.angle_beta   90.00
_cell.angle_gamma   90.00
#
_symmetry.space_group_name_H-M   'P 1'
#
loop_
_entity.id
_entity.type
_entity.pdbx_description
1 polymer ?
#
loop_
_entity_poly.entity_id
_entity_poly.type
_entity_poly.pdbx_seq_one_letter_code
_entity_poly.pdbx_strand_id
1 'polypeptide(L)'
;MSNMRIPEITNNPSKVQLARIAHVCFEHPDLEVFAQFAGDWGFVEAKRDEGKIWYRGYGIDPFVYVASKSQDGNPRFGGAAFVAKSEEDFEKAANLPGATPSSLEDAPGGGKMITFTRSDNIKFHVVYGQTERKVEGPAPSATHEVQGPYNGPFEKLRKGTFQRYHEGPALVHKLGHFGLVNREFDTEINWYTSNFNFVPSNVLYHPELTDMDVLTFMHLDLGKEFSDHHAFFMQRAPPEVKRSYMHHTSYEVADFDEQLIGHEFLGKRGYKSVWGVGRHILGSQIFDYWKDPSGFMIEHYADGDLVNEETHTTREVVGPLSVWGPELPKTFGDDSTKSARLIQDRQQKGDLQRPGCSRCLEAGSLCTYSAERKKPGPPRGSRRQKHGTTPASSVSTETHATPGDQADTFLTPDQHSLAHESGIVFPDIVEGICLPREEVQEFGGFSLQDPTYGLPDLGARSHRENIGLYPGYSLSHEQEKQLLVHFFNEVHPAIPLFRIEHFLRQYDDGSANRNLLVAIVTIAAKVLSPINFWKPEDVEICMKFLLETMSPETASTDTHNSLDSFRLECLLAYYEFHQSPGSNSWMRISSLARRAYAVGVNQIDNPELCSAFDRTAVTEDDIEDWRYLFWCIYCLDSYSNITVGTPPVVELESINTALARRPHDQVHSLSTSIPKIFLPDDVEDIWETAKAVVSNGTMVNYNLHMVTTTALRQAGYILRLRAEGKRLYTRIATVKGAIAALRLSLPSRYLNPARNALSGESCIEHHIRLTNILHLQMASLIITIPRGFEKDEEGFMQNWMGSLEPCQNIVSVVEQWDNQHFPHIDPAICFIVFSALCFLELHRLSTADPAAPFIANIDRGQHLLMLFLEQFSSMWTVPRFLLQQFRKIQSRYKDTGLTYAEVDLLLSKFKTPLHPKAIERFSDISTIAPDTNMNTNTASYHDDLWFFNLDDNYNLDL
;
A
#
# COMPACT_ATOMS: atom_id res chain seq x y z
N MET A 1 36.75 12.30 12.12
CA MET A 1 35.91 13.45 11.73
C MET A 1 35.85 14.41 12.91
N SER A 2 35.38 15.65 12.74
CA SER A 2 34.99 16.48 13.89
C SER A 2 33.75 15.88 14.55
N ASN A 3 33.60 16.08 15.85
CA ASN A 3 32.35 15.76 16.56
C ASN A 3 31.24 16.69 16.00
N MET A 4 30.12 16.13 15.55
CA MET A 4 28.95 16.86 15.01
C MET A 4 27.71 16.70 15.90
N ARG A 5 27.95 16.37 17.19
CA ARG A 5 26.94 16.44 18.24
C ARG A 5 26.81 17.88 18.74
N ILE A 6 25.58 18.29 18.99
CA ILE A 6 25.24 19.47 19.78
C ILE A 6 25.73 19.24 21.21
N PRO A 7 26.42 20.20 21.85
CA PRO A 7 26.82 20.10 23.26
C PRO A 7 25.60 20.16 24.18
N GLU A 8 25.78 19.79 25.46
CA GLU A 8 24.78 20.06 26.49
C GLU A 8 24.52 21.58 26.59
N ILE A 9 23.26 21.99 26.43
CA ILE A 9 22.84 23.39 26.41
C ILE A 9 21.97 23.67 27.63
N THR A 10 22.36 24.64 28.43
CA THR A 10 21.60 25.15 29.57
C THR A 10 21.45 26.67 29.47
N ASN A 11 20.34 27.23 29.93
CA ASN A 11 20.20 28.68 30.06
C ASN A 11 21.06 29.21 31.23
N ASN A 12 21.37 30.50 31.21
CA ASN A 12 21.85 31.22 32.39
C ASN A 12 21.58 32.74 32.24
N PRO A 13 21.52 33.53 33.34
CA PRO A 13 21.11 34.94 33.31
C PRO A 13 22.01 35.90 32.51
N SER A 14 23.20 35.47 32.06
CA SER A 14 24.06 36.30 31.20
C SER A 14 23.65 36.27 29.72
N LYS A 15 22.86 35.25 29.32
CA LYS A 15 22.20 35.21 28.01
C LYS A 15 21.04 36.19 27.96
N VAL A 16 20.70 36.66 26.77
CA VAL A 16 19.46 37.40 26.51
C VAL A 16 18.26 36.51 26.85
N GLN A 17 17.45 36.92 27.82
CA GLN A 17 16.22 36.21 28.15
C GLN A 17 15.09 36.67 27.22
N LEU A 18 14.57 35.75 26.42
CA LEU A 18 13.39 35.92 25.57
C LEU A 18 12.17 35.31 26.30
N ALA A 19 11.04 36.00 26.25
CA ALA A 19 9.80 35.56 26.90
C ALA A 19 8.95 34.63 26.01
N ARG A 20 8.90 34.92 24.70
CA ARG A 20 8.08 34.23 23.71
C ARG A 20 8.47 34.63 22.29
N ILE A 21 8.08 33.84 21.29
CA ILE A 21 8.04 34.32 19.91
C ILE A 21 6.99 35.45 19.78
N ALA A 22 7.17 36.35 18.82
CA ALA A 22 6.27 37.47 18.54
C ALA A 22 5.66 37.35 17.14
N HIS A 23 6.50 37.43 16.11
CA HIS A 23 6.04 37.46 14.72
C HIS A 23 7.10 37.00 13.73
N VAL A 24 6.66 36.75 12.49
CA VAL A 24 7.53 36.50 11.33
C VAL A 24 7.33 37.55 10.24
N CYS A 25 8.40 37.86 9.53
CA CYS A 25 8.39 38.78 8.39
C CYS A 25 8.53 38.00 7.07
N PHE A 26 7.80 38.41 6.04
CA PHE A 26 7.88 37.85 4.69
C PHE A 26 7.76 38.93 3.60
N GLU A 27 8.35 38.66 2.45
CA GLU A 27 8.11 39.39 1.20
C GLU A 27 7.40 38.47 0.20
N HIS A 28 6.27 38.94 -0.35
CA HIS A 28 5.46 38.20 -1.33
C HIS A 28 5.51 38.90 -2.70
N PRO A 29 5.48 38.16 -3.83
CA PRO A 29 5.40 38.76 -5.17
C PRO A 29 4.11 39.56 -5.38
N ASP A 30 3.00 39.07 -4.82
CA ASP A 30 1.69 39.71 -4.86
C ASP A 30 1.09 39.69 -3.44
N LEU A 31 0.83 40.89 -2.89
CA LEU A 31 0.29 41.05 -1.55
C LEU A 31 -1.21 40.79 -1.46
N GLU A 32 -1.98 41.01 -2.53
CA GLU A 32 -3.43 40.88 -2.46
C GLU A 32 -3.85 39.42 -2.64
N VAL A 33 -3.11 38.67 -3.46
CA VAL A 33 -3.22 37.20 -3.52
C VAL A 33 -2.82 36.58 -2.18
N PHE A 34 -1.76 37.07 -1.52
CA PHE A 34 -1.45 36.64 -0.15
C PHE A 34 -2.53 37.06 0.86
N ALA A 35 -3.10 38.27 0.75
CA ALA A 35 -4.12 38.75 1.68
C ALA A 35 -5.42 37.93 1.62
N GLN A 36 -5.81 37.47 0.42
CA GLN A 36 -6.92 36.54 0.28
C GLN A 36 -6.63 35.20 0.99
N PHE A 37 -5.44 34.64 0.79
CA PHE A 37 -5.01 33.44 1.51
C PHE A 37 -4.96 33.65 3.02
N ALA A 38 -4.44 34.79 3.49
CA ALA A 38 -4.33 35.09 4.92
C ALA A 38 -5.69 35.12 5.62
N GLY A 39 -6.71 35.71 4.98
CA GLY A 39 -8.09 35.68 5.49
C GLY A 39 -8.68 34.26 5.50
N ASP A 40 -8.45 33.48 4.45
CA ASP A 40 -8.90 32.08 4.39
C ASP A 40 -8.09 31.13 5.33
N TRP A 41 -6.88 31.53 5.73
CA TRP A 41 -6.03 30.86 6.71
C TRP A 41 -6.45 31.14 8.17
N GLY A 42 -7.36 32.10 8.38
CA GLY A 42 -7.82 32.50 9.72
C GLY A 42 -6.93 33.54 10.41
N PHE A 43 -6.07 34.24 9.67
CA PHE A 43 -5.45 35.47 10.17
C PHE A 43 -6.44 36.64 10.16
N VAL A 44 -6.24 37.60 11.07
CA VAL A 44 -6.99 38.87 11.07
C VAL A 44 -6.06 40.04 10.80
N GLU A 45 -6.41 40.92 9.88
CA GLU A 45 -5.64 42.14 9.59
C GLU A 45 -5.65 43.09 10.82
N ALA A 46 -4.47 43.52 11.25
CA ALA A 46 -4.26 44.45 12.36
C ALA A 46 -4.01 45.89 11.86
N LYS A 47 -3.24 46.03 10.78
CA LYS A 47 -2.97 47.28 10.07
C LYS A 47 -2.52 46.97 8.63
N ARG A 48 -2.75 47.91 7.71
CA ARG A 48 -2.20 47.92 6.36
C ARG A 48 -1.73 49.33 6.02
N ASP A 49 -0.49 49.42 5.56
CA ASP A 49 0.11 50.63 4.97
C ASP A 49 0.51 50.33 3.51
N GLU A 50 1.01 51.34 2.79
CA GLU A 50 1.38 51.18 1.37
C GLU A 50 2.53 50.17 1.19
N GLY A 51 2.18 48.95 0.74
CA GLY A 51 3.13 47.86 0.49
C GLY A 51 3.47 46.99 1.71
N LYS A 52 2.75 47.12 2.83
CA LYS A 52 2.90 46.22 4.00
C LYS A 52 1.58 45.98 4.73
N ILE A 53 1.36 44.73 5.15
CA ILE A 53 0.20 44.29 5.93
C ILE A 53 0.69 43.57 7.19
N TRP A 54 0.12 43.90 8.33
CA TRP A 54 0.33 43.23 9.61
C TRP A 54 -0.90 42.40 9.95
N TYR A 55 -0.71 41.10 10.18
CA TYR A 55 -1.75 40.18 10.62
C TYR A 55 -1.51 39.71 12.04
N ARG A 56 -2.59 39.45 12.76
CA ARG A 56 -2.61 38.91 14.12
C ARG A 56 -3.49 37.66 14.21
N GLY A 57 -3.31 36.90 15.27
CA GLY A 57 -4.34 35.98 15.74
C GLY A 57 -5.40 36.66 16.61
N TYR A 58 -6.15 35.85 17.37
CA TYR A 58 -7.07 36.35 18.40
C TYR A 58 -6.40 36.59 19.77
N GLY A 59 -5.22 36.00 20.03
CA GLY A 59 -4.47 36.12 21.29
C GLY A 59 -3.85 37.49 21.57
N ILE A 60 -2.98 37.55 22.58
CA ILE A 60 -2.39 38.81 23.10
C ILE A 60 -1.52 39.58 22.09
N ASP A 61 -1.07 38.96 21.01
CA ASP A 61 -0.12 39.58 20.09
C ASP A 61 -0.71 40.71 19.23
N PRO A 62 -0.03 41.87 19.13
CA PRO A 62 -0.49 42.96 18.27
C PRO A 62 -0.41 42.57 16.78
N PHE A 63 0.55 41.72 16.41
CA PHE A 63 0.67 41.05 15.13
C PHE A 63 1.61 39.83 15.25
N VAL A 64 1.37 38.80 14.44
CA VAL A 64 2.14 37.54 14.35
C VAL A 64 2.76 37.32 12.96
N TYR A 65 2.29 38.04 11.93
CA TYR A 65 2.80 37.94 10.56
C TYR A 65 2.90 39.33 9.93
N VAL A 66 4.00 39.60 9.22
CA VAL A 66 4.23 40.86 8.50
C VAL A 66 4.49 40.55 7.02
N ALA A 67 3.47 40.73 6.19
CA ALA A 67 3.55 40.54 4.75
C ALA A 67 3.97 41.87 4.08
N SER A 68 5.06 41.86 3.32
CA SER A 68 5.57 43.03 2.58
C SER A 68 5.62 42.76 1.08
N LYS A 69 5.52 43.80 0.24
CA LYS A 69 5.62 43.63 -1.22
C LYS A 69 7.08 43.45 -1.67
N SER A 70 7.36 42.31 -2.30
CA SER A 70 8.66 42.05 -2.91
C SER A 70 8.93 43.00 -4.07
N GLN A 71 10.13 43.61 -4.08
CA GLN A 71 10.53 44.62 -5.05
C GLN A 71 11.03 44.03 -6.38
N ASP A 72 11.51 42.79 -6.36
CA ASP A 72 12.04 42.05 -7.52
C ASP A 72 11.13 40.88 -7.94
N GLY A 73 9.94 40.76 -7.33
CA GLY A 73 8.99 39.69 -7.57
C GLY A 73 9.42 38.31 -7.05
N ASN A 74 10.54 38.19 -6.31
CA ASN A 74 10.96 36.93 -5.72
C ASN A 74 10.49 36.87 -4.24
N PRO A 75 9.92 35.74 -3.78
CA PRO A 75 9.53 35.58 -2.38
C PRO A 75 10.75 35.49 -1.45
N ARG A 76 10.69 36.12 -0.27
CA ARG A 76 11.73 36.02 0.77
C ARG A 76 11.14 35.81 2.16
N PHE A 77 11.72 34.87 2.93
CA PHE A 77 11.53 34.85 4.37
C PHE A 77 12.38 35.97 4.98
N GLY A 78 11.72 36.90 5.64
CA GLY A 78 12.33 38.10 6.21
C GLY A 78 12.94 37.89 7.59
N GLY A 79 12.61 36.80 8.28
CA GLY A 79 13.11 36.47 9.63
C GLY A 79 12.00 36.27 10.66
N ALA A 80 12.37 35.77 11.84
CA ALA A 80 11.48 35.61 13.01
C ALA A 80 11.89 36.56 14.15
N ALA A 81 10.91 37.00 14.94
CA ALA A 81 11.05 37.96 16.02
C ALA A 81 10.61 37.40 17.37
N PHE A 82 11.35 37.73 18.43
CA PHE A 82 11.13 37.26 19.80
C PHE A 82 11.08 38.41 20.79
N VAL A 83 10.17 38.35 21.77
CA VAL A 83 10.01 39.38 22.81
C VAL A 83 11.11 39.22 23.86
N ALA A 84 11.89 40.27 24.14
CA ALA A 84 12.81 40.29 25.28
C ALA A 84 12.03 40.32 26.61
N LYS A 85 12.43 39.50 27.59
CA LYS A 85 11.76 39.38 28.90
C LYS A 85 11.86 40.67 29.74
N SER A 86 12.85 41.52 29.45
CA SER A 86 13.02 42.83 30.07
C SER A 86 13.70 43.85 29.13
N GLU A 87 13.72 45.12 29.53
CA GLU A 87 14.51 46.15 28.82
C GLU A 87 16.01 45.87 28.91
N GLU A 88 16.49 45.31 30.04
CA GLU A 88 17.88 44.86 30.23
C GLU A 88 18.24 43.77 29.21
N ASP A 89 17.34 42.82 28.95
CA ASP A 89 17.56 41.76 27.94
C ASP A 89 17.54 42.31 26.51
N PHE A 90 16.71 43.32 26.23
CA PHE A 90 16.78 44.05 24.96
C PHE A 90 18.11 44.81 24.81
N GLU A 91 18.65 45.39 25.90
CA GLU A 91 19.96 46.03 25.89
C GLU A 91 21.11 45.01 25.76
N LYS A 92 21.03 43.83 26.41
CA LYS A 92 21.95 42.71 26.16
C LYS A 92 21.97 42.37 24.66
N ALA A 93 20.80 42.22 24.05
CA ALA A 93 20.67 41.95 22.62
C ALA A 93 21.26 43.10 21.75
N ALA A 94 20.99 44.36 22.10
CA ALA A 94 21.52 45.52 21.38
C ALA A 94 23.06 45.61 21.44
N ASN A 95 23.70 45.04 22.46
CA ASN A 95 25.15 44.97 22.62
C ASN A 95 25.80 43.75 21.94
N LEU A 96 25.04 42.80 21.38
CA LEU A 96 25.59 41.64 20.68
C LEU A 96 26.20 42.03 19.32
N PRO A 97 27.32 41.40 18.88
CA PRO A 97 27.92 41.68 17.58
C PRO A 97 26.94 41.47 16.41
N GLY A 98 26.81 42.49 15.56
CA GLY A 98 25.90 42.48 14.41
C GLY A 98 24.48 42.99 14.70
N ALA A 99 24.18 43.41 15.92
CA ALA A 99 22.93 44.05 16.29
C ALA A 99 22.68 45.34 15.47
N THR A 100 21.55 45.39 14.75
CA THR A 100 21.09 46.55 13.99
C THR A 100 19.78 47.07 14.58
N PRO A 101 19.75 48.23 15.26
CA PRO A 101 18.55 48.76 15.87
C PRO A 101 17.59 49.38 14.84
N SER A 102 16.29 49.31 15.15
CA SER A 102 15.18 49.80 14.33
C SER A 102 13.96 50.10 15.21
N SER A 103 13.10 51.02 14.77
CA SER A 103 11.84 51.33 15.47
C SER A 103 10.68 50.47 14.94
N LEU A 104 9.71 50.21 15.81
CA LEU A 104 8.40 49.65 15.47
C LEU A 104 7.25 50.64 15.77
N GLU A 105 7.53 51.94 15.94
CA GLU A 105 6.52 52.99 16.22
C GLU A 105 5.31 52.95 15.28
N ASP A 106 5.51 52.71 13.98
CA ASP A 106 4.43 52.60 12.98
C ASP A 106 3.69 51.25 13.00
N ALA A 107 4.23 50.22 13.65
CA ALA A 107 3.62 48.89 13.70
C ALA A 107 2.52 48.82 14.78
N PRO A 108 1.54 47.89 14.67
CA PRO A 108 0.57 47.68 15.73
C PRO A 108 1.25 47.41 17.08
N GLY A 109 0.81 48.08 18.13
CA GLY A 109 1.42 48.00 19.47
C GLY A 109 2.70 48.82 19.67
N GLY A 110 3.33 49.34 18.61
CA GLY A 110 4.58 50.10 18.70
C GLY A 110 5.80 49.25 19.08
N GLY A 111 6.80 49.89 19.69
CA GLY A 111 7.97 49.26 20.30
C GLY A 111 9.31 49.55 19.59
N LYS A 112 10.35 48.83 19.98
CA LYS A 112 11.70 48.87 19.41
C LYS A 112 12.19 47.46 19.04
N MET A 113 13.06 47.36 18.03
CA MET A 113 13.54 46.08 17.47
C MET A 113 15.04 46.10 17.16
N ILE A 114 15.76 45.09 17.65
CA ILE A 114 17.11 44.73 17.17
C ILE A 114 16.98 43.68 16.07
N THR A 115 17.78 43.81 15.01
CA THR A 115 17.87 42.86 13.89
C THR A 115 19.29 42.31 13.77
N PHE A 116 19.42 41.00 13.60
CA PHE A 116 20.65 40.31 13.23
C PHE A 116 20.47 39.67 11.86
N THR A 117 21.48 39.77 10.98
CA THR A 117 21.51 39.03 9.71
C THR A 117 22.38 37.79 9.87
N ARG A 118 21.84 36.61 9.54
CA ARG A 118 22.48 35.29 9.68
C ARG A 118 22.84 34.71 8.29
N SER A 119 23.21 33.43 8.27
CA SER A 119 23.40 32.63 7.04
C SER A 119 22.32 32.89 5.99
N ASP A 120 22.74 33.04 4.72
CA ASP A 120 21.87 33.26 3.55
C ASP A 120 20.91 34.48 3.63
N ASN A 121 21.26 35.48 4.46
CA ASN A 121 20.47 36.69 4.76
C ASN A 121 19.15 36.45 5.50
N ILE A 122 18.95 35.27 6.08
CA ILE A 122 17.85 35.02 7.03
C ILE A 122 18.09 35.92 8.25
N LYS A 123 17.05 36.56 8.78
CA LYS A 123 17.17 37.47 9.93
C LYS A 123 16.62 36.85 11.21
N PHE A 124 17.15 37.32 12.32
CA PHE A 124 16.60 37.09 13.66
C PHE A 124 16.37 38.46 14.31
N HIS A 125 15.23 38.63 14.98
CA HIS A 125 14.86 39.89 15.59
C HIS A 125 14.54 39.73 17.08
N VAL A 126 14.89 40.75 17.87
CA VAL A 126 14.52 40.87 19.28
C VAL A 126 13.71 42.14 19.45
N VAL A 127 12.53 42.06 20.04
CA VAL A 127 11.58 43.18 20.19
C VAL A 127 11.29 43.48 21.66
N TYR A 128 11.02 44.75 21.97
CA TYR A 128 10.62 45.20 23.31
C TYR A 128 9.71 46.42 23.24
N GLY A 129 8.91 46.64 24.29
CA GLY A 129 8.03 47.80 24.42
C GLY A 129 6.80 47.79 23.50
N GLN A 130 6.42 46.62 22.97
CA GLN A 130 5.16 46.47 22.24
C GLN A 130 3.99 46.44 23.22
N THR A 131 2.91 47.16 22.91
CA THR A 131 1.66 47.13 23.68
C THR A 131 0.85 45.91 23.29
N GLU A 132 0.66 44.98 24.22
CA GLU A 132 -0.13 43.76 23.99
C GLU A 132 -1.64 44.06 23.88
N ARG A 133 -2.35 43.19 23.15
CA ARG A 133 -3.80 43.25 22.98
C ARG A 133 -4.51 42.72 24.21
N LYS A 134 -5.64 43.35 24.54
CA LYS A 134 -6.63 42.73 25.42
C LYS A 134 -7.33 41.59 24.71
N VAL A 135 -7.49 40.47 25.42
CA VAL A 135 -8.37 39.35 25.06
C VAL A 135 -9.59 39.45 25.96
N GLU A 136 -10.78 39.59 25.37
CA GLU A 136 -12.04 39.82 26.07
C GLU A 136 -13.12 38.86 25.52
N GLY A 137 -13.75 38.07 26.39
CA GLY A 137 -14.71 37.02 26.01
C GLY A 137 -14.09 35.62 25.88
N PRO A 138 -14.88 34.62 25.41
CA PRO A 138 -14.35 33.31 25.02
C PRO A 138 -13.50 33.43 23.75
N ALA A 139 -12.79 32.35 23.38
CA ALA A 139 -12.12 32.26 22.08
C ALA A 139 -13.14 32.47 20.95
N PRO A 140 -12.84 33.30 19.93
CA PRO A 140 -13.70 33.46 18.77
C PRO A 140 -13.57 32.24 17.86
N SER A 141 -14.67 31.85 17.23
CA SER A 141 -14.71 30.81 16.20
C SER A 141 -15.23 31.38 14.88
N ALA A 142 -14.79 30.78 13.77
CA ALA A 142 -15.45 30.87 12.47
C ALA A 142 -15.91 29.50 11.95
N THR A 143 -15.89 28.46 12.80
CA THR A 143 -16.27 27.08 12.47
C THR A 143 -17.50 26.58 13.25
N HIS A 144 -17.96 27.29 14.29
CA HIS A 144 -19.12 26.86 15.08
C HIS A 144 -19.96 28.00 15.68
N GLU A 145 -21.26 27.73 15.81
CA GLU A 145 -22.20 28.55 16.60
C GLU A 145 -22.25 28.11 18.07
N VAL A 146 -22.10 26.80 18.31
CA VAL A 146 -22.19 26.18 19.64
C VAL A 146 -21.17 25.06 19.74
N GLN A 147 -20.15 25.28 20.57
CA GLN A 147 -19.26 24.22 21.06
C GLN A 147 -19.46 24.04 22.56
N GLY A 148 -19.24 22.82 23.05
CA GLY A 148 -19.32 22.47 24.46
C GLY A 148 -18.41 21.28 24.77
N PRO A 149 -18.08 21.04 26.04
CA PRO A 149 -17.00 20.14 26.44
C PRO A 149 -17.13 18.74 25.83
N TYR A 150 -16.00 18.12 25.48
CA TYR A 150 -15.97 16.81 24.85
C TYR A 150 -16.60 15.72 25.74
N ASN A 151 -17.42 14.87 25.14
CA ASN A 151 -18.17 13.80 25.81
C ASN A 151 -17.34 12.50 25.83
N GLY A 152 -16.42 12.36 26.79
CA GLY A 152 -15.58 11.17 26.99
C GLY A 152 -16.38 9.86 27.20
N PRO A 153 -15.74 8.68 27.21
CA PRO A 153 -16.46 7.39 27.25
C PRO A 153 -17.34 7.23 28.49
N PHE A 154 -16.81 7.57 29.67
CA PHE A 154 -17.51 7.41 30.96
C PHE A 154 -18.31 8.65 31.39
N GLU A 155 -17.94 9.85 30.90
CA GLU A 155 -18.61 11.11 31.27
C GLU A 155 -19.23 11.80 30.05
N LYS A 156 -20.56 11.99 30.12
CA LYS A 156 -21.35 12.67 29.08
C LYS A 156 -21.93 13.96 29.67
N LEU A 157 -21.11 15.01 29.69
CA LEU A 157 -21.47 16.34 30.18
C LEU A 157 -22.59 17.01 29.37
N ARG A 158 -22.54 16.89 28.04
CA ARG A 158 -23.52 17.51 27.13
C ARG A 158 -24.83 16.71 27.15
N LYS A 159 -25.83 17.23 27.87
CA LYS A 159 -27.16 16.63 28.07
C LYS A 159 -28.23 17.52 27.44
N GLY A 160 -28.83 17.08 26.34
CA GLY A 160 -29.79 17.87 25.54
C GLY A 160 -29.19 19.06 24.78
N THR A 161 -27.89 19.34 24.97
CA THR A 161 -27.11 20.33 24.20
C THR A 161 -26.29 19.59 23.13
N PHE A 162 -26.22 20.16 21.93
CA PHE A 162 -25.51 19.58 20.78
C PHE A 162 -24.46 20.57 20.26
N GLN A 163 -23.33 20.06 19.75
CA GLN A 163 -22.40 20.89 18.97
C GLN A 163 -23.04 21.32 17.63
N ARG A 164 -22.68 22.51 17.14
CA ARG A 164 -23.17 23.11 15.89
C ARG A 164 -22.01 23.73 15.12
N TYR A 165 -21.37 22.90 14.31
CA TYR A 165 -20.30 23.27 13.39
C TYR A 165 -20.84 23.67 12.01
N HIS A 166 -20.09 24.52 11.31
CA HIS A 166 -20.29 24.91 9.91
C HIS A 166 -18.93 25.15 9.25
N GLU A 167 -18.91 25.27 7.93
CA GLU A 167 -17.68 25.54 7.17
C GLU A 167 -17.14 26.96 7.46
N GLY A 168 -15.82 27.08 7.55
CA GLY A 168 -15.09 28.33 7.74
C GLY A 168 -13.60 28.11 8.05
N PRO A 169 -12.80 29.18 8.17
CA PRO A 169 -11.39 29.10 8.51
C PRO A 169 -11.15 28.74 9.98
N ALA A 170 -10.13 27.93 10.26
CA ALA A 170 -9.62 27.74 11.62
C ALA A 170 -8.90 29.04 12.07
N LEU A 171 -9.39 29.70 13.12
CA LEU A 171 -8.87 31.01 13.49
C LEU A 171 -7.55 30.89 14.25
N VAL A 172 -6.54 31.66 13.82
CA VAL A 172 -5.21 31.66 14.45
C VAL A 172 -5.29 32.28 15.84
N HIS A 173 -4.78 31.58 16.85
CA HIS A 173 -4.57 32.10 18.20
C HIS A 173 -3.27 32.92 18.27
N LYS A 174 -2.13 32.27 18.00
CA LYS A 174 -0.76 32.80 18.06
C LYS A 174 0.14 32.15 17.00
N LEU A 175 1.33 32.71 16.81
CA LEU A 175 2.48 32.00 16.21
C LEU A 175 3.10 31.12 17.30
N GLY A 176 3.32 29.83 17.02
CA GLY A 176 4.03 28.91 17.92
C GLY A 176 5.52 28.85 17.58
N HIS A 177 5.84 28.38 16.38
CA HIS A 177 7.22 28.14 15.96
C HIS A 177 7.53 28.49 14.50
N PHE A 178 8.82 28.54 14.20
CA PHE A 178 9.35 28.52 12.84
C PHE A 178 10.46 27.48 12.72
N GLY A 179 10.67 26.98 11.50
CA GLY A 179 11.71 26.01 11.18
C GLY A 179 12.72 26.55 10.18
N LEU A 180 14.00 26.20 10.31
CA LEU A 180 15.04 26.45 9.31
C LEU A 180 15.73 25.17 8.86
N VAL A 181 15.92 25.00 7.55
CA VAL A 181 16.94 24.09 7.00
C VAL A 181 18.23 24.90 6.83
N ASN A 182 19.29 24.56 7.56
CA ASN A 182 20.50 25.38 7.65
C ASN A 182 21.77 24.61 7.24
N ARG A 183 22.57 25.23 6.36
CA ARG A 183 23.82 24.65 5.87
C ARG A 183 24.98 24.78 6.86
N GLU A 184 24.99 25.84 7.65
CA GLU A 184 26.03 26.14 8.66
C GLU A 184 25.57 25.70 10.08
N PHE A 185 24.82 24.59 10.14
CA PHE A 185 24.02 24.13 11.28
C PHE A 185 24.70 24.30 12.64
N ASP A 186 25.90 23.74 12.84
CA ASP A 186 26.57 23.75 14.15
C ASP A 186 26.98 25.18 14.58
N THR A 187 27.33 26.03 13.61
CA THR A 187 27.70 27.44 13.85
C THR A 187 26.47 28.27 14.22
N GLU A 188 25.35 28.04 13.54
CA GLU A 188 24.10 28.77 13.79
C GLU A 188 23.45 28.29 15.09
N ILE A 189 23.32 26.98 15.35
CA ILE A 189 22.88 26.43 16.64
C ILE A 189 23.69 27.03 17.78
N ASN A 190 25.02 26.98 17.71
CA ASN A 190 25.89 27.56 18.73
C ASN A 190 25.67 29.08 18.90
N TRP A 191 25.37 29.82 17.84
CA TRP A 191 25.06 31.25 17.94
C TRP A 191 23.71 31.49 18.66
N TYR A 192 22.65 30.76 18.31
CA TYR A 192 21.36 30.90 18.98
C TYR A 192 21.44 30.51 20.46
N THR A 193 22.01 29.34 20.76
CA THR A 193 21.99 28.76 22.11
C THR A 193 23.05 29.35 23.04
N SER A 194 24.12 29.96 22.53
CA SER A 194 25.08 30.70 23.37
C SER A 194 24.57 32.08 23.79
N ASN A 195 23.81 32.77 22.93
CA ASN A 195 23.41 34.16 23.17
C ASN A 195 22.01 34.33 23.78
N PHE A 196 21.11 33.37 23.56
CA PHE A 196 19.70 33.43 23.98
C PHE A 196 19.31 32.20 24.81
N ASN A 197 18.20 32.27 25.54
CA ASN A 197 17.64 31.17 26.34
C ASN A 197 16.96 30.03 25.52
N PHE A 198 17.45 29.75 24.30
CA PHE A 198 17.02 28.54 23.57
C PHE A 198 17.66 27.30 24.18
N VAL A 199 16.82 26.32 24.54
CA VAL A 199 17.24 25.01 25.07
C VAL A 199 16.54 23.91 24.25
N PRO A 200 17.26 22.86 23.79
CA PRO A 200 16.65 21.73 23.09
C PRO A 200 15.67 20.95 23.97
N SER A 201 14.47 20.70 23.45
CA SER A 201 13.51 19.72 23.98
C SER A 201 13.86 18.32 23.44
N ASN A 202 14.18 18.23 22.14
CA ASN A 202 14.75 17.02 21.53
C ASN A 202 15.94 17.36 20.62
N VAL A 203 16.82 16.38 20.48
CA VAL A 203 17.90 16.33 19.48
C VAL A 203 17.81 15.00 18.73
N LEU A 204 17.62 15.04 17.42
CA LEU A 204 17.59 13.85 16.57
C LEU A 204 18.93 13.64 15.87
N TYR A 205 19.43 12.40 15.86
CA TYR A 205 20.69 12.03 15.20
C TYR A 205 20.49 11.04 14.04
N HIS A 206 21.44 11.03 13.11
CA HIS A 206 21.41 10.15 11.94
C HIS A 206 21.66 8.68 12.33
N PRO A 207 20.86 7.70 11.84
CA PRO A 207 20.97 6.30 12.26
C PRO A 207 22.38 5.71 12.08
N GLU A 208 22.94 5.86 10.88
CA GLU A 208 24.27 5.34 10.52
C GLU A 208 25.42 6.19 11.09
N LEU A 209 25.15 7.46 11.46
CA LEU A 209 26.15 8.44 11.86
C LEU A 209 25.77 9.01 13.24
N THR A 210 25.87 8.17 14.26
CA THR A 210 25.37 8.45 15.61
C THR A 210 26.06 9.61 16.35
N ASP A 211 27.17 10.13 15.79
CA ASP A 211 27.87 11.36 16.20
C ASP A 211 27.45 12.61 15.42
N MET A 212 26.38 12.54 14.61
CA MET A 212 25.87 13.61 13.75
C MET A 212 24.42 13.93 14.11
N ASP A 213 24.21 15.05 14.80
CA ASP A 213 22.87 15.56 15.06
C ASP A 213 22.33 16.28 13.81
N VAL A 214 21.09 15.99 13.43
CA VAL A 214 20.50 16.39 12.14
C VAL A 214 19.24 17.25 12.26
N LEU A 215 18.58 17.25 13.41
CA LEU A 215 17.40 18.07 13.69
C LEU A 215 17.31 18.33 15.20
N THR A 216 16.96 19.54 15.62
CA THR A 216 16.67 19.84 17.03
C THR A 216 15.50 20.80 17.15
N PHE A 217 14.63 20.50 18.12
CA PHE A 217 13.47 21.29 18.52
C PHE A 217 13.82 22.02 19.81
N MET A 218 13.70 23.36 19.84
CA MET A 218 14.14 24.19 20.96
C MET A 218 12.99 25.04 21.52
N HIS A 219 12.76 24.92 22.82
CA HIS A 219 11.89 25.81 23.58
C HIS A 219 12.66 27.04 24.07
N LEU A 220 11.95 27.98 24.72
CA LEU A 220 12.55 29.07 25.48
C LEU A 220 12.57 28.68 26.94
N ASP A 221 13.75 28.53 27.53
CA ASP A 221 13.88 28.24 28.95
C ASP A 221 13.46 29.49 29.76
N LEU A 222 12.29 29.41 30.38
CA LEU A 222 11.73 30.42 31.28
C LEU A 222 11.92 30.05 32.77
N GLY A 223 12.76 29.05 33.07
CA GLY A 223 12.88 28.41 34.37
C GLY A 223 11.68 27.49 34.63
N LYS A 224 10.99 27.71 35.75
CA LYS A 224 9.80 26.93 36.14
C LYS A 224 8.53 27.24 35.35
N GLU A 225 8.48 28.39 34.66
CA GLU A 225 7.36 28.76 33.81
C GLU A 225 7.35 27.86 32.56
N PHE A 226 6.18 27.29 32.24
CA PHE A 226 6.02 26.43 31.08
C PHE A 226 6.01 27.23 29.77
N SER A 227 6.68 26.69 28.75
CA SER A 227 6.78 27.21 27.39
C SER A 227 6.33 26.16 26.38
N ASP A 228 6.03 26.56 25.14
CA ASP A 228 5.71 25.60 24.07
C ASP A 228 6.86 24.60 23.87
N HIS A 229 6.55 23.33 23.59
CA HIS A 229 7.54 22.28 23.30
C HIS A 229 8.67 22.74 22.37
N HIS A 230 8.36 23.60 21.40
CA HIS A 230 9.37 24.41 20.74
C HIS A 230 8.81 25.75 20.26
N ALA A 231 9.67 26.77 20.22
CA ALA A 231 9.42 28.04 19.52
C ALA A 231 10.31 28.19 18.26
N PHE A 232 11.32 27.33 18.13
CA PHE A 232 12.23 27.29 16.99
C PHE A 232 12.76 25.86 16.80
N PHE A 233 12.80 25.36 15.57
CA PHE A 233 13.60 24.18 15.24
C PHE A 233 14.56 24.44 14.10
N MET A 234 15.66 23.69 14.08
CA MET A 234 16.62 23.72 12.98
C MET A 234 16.91 22.29 12.52
N GLN A 235 16.90 22.11 11.20
CA GLN A 235 17.35 20.91 10.50
C GLN A 235 18.70 21.19 9.83
N ARG A 236 19.62 20.24 9.91
CA ARG A 236 20.88 20.27 9.16
C ARG A 236 20.57 20.04 7.68
N ALA A 237 21.05 20.93 6.81
CA ALA A 237 20.84 20.82 5.38
C ALA A 237 21.60 19.62 4.78
N PRO A 238 20.98 18.81 3.89
CA PRO A 238 21.67 17.82 3.08
C PRO A 238 22.82 18.42 2.22
N PRO A 239 23.88 17.66 1.88
CA PRO A 239 25.06 18.18 1.18
C PRO A 239 24.80 18.90 -0.16
N GLU A 240 23.72 18.54 -0.85
CA GLU A 240 23.26 19.13 -2.10
C GLU A 240 22.57 20.50 -1.93
N VAL A 241 22.16 20.86 -0.71
CA VAL A 241 21.46 22.10 -0.38
C VAL A 241 22.45 23.27 -0.28
N LYS A 242 22.49 24.07 -1.36
CA LYS A 242 23.47 25.16 -1.52
C LYS A 242 23.19 26.42 -0.71
N ARG A 243 21.96 26.61 -0.22
CA ARG A 243 21.51 27.75 0.61
C ARG A 243 20.66 27.27 1.77
N SER A 244 20.71 27.93 2.91
CA SER A 244 19.75 27.79 4.00
C SER A 244 18.39 28.37 3.59
N TYR A 245 17.30 27.86 4.15
CA TYR A 245 15.93 28.35 3.89
C TYR A 245 14.99 28.08 5.07
N MET A 246 13.86 28.79 5.09
CA MET A 246 12.75 28.51 6.01
C MET A 246 12.09 27.18 5.65
N HIS A 247 12.00 26.27 6.62
CA HIS A 247 11.28 25.01 6.48
C HIS A 247 9.76 25.27 6.49
N HIS A 248 9.22 25.82 7.60
CA HIS A 248 7.84 26.31 7.69
C HIS A 248 7.68 27.38 8.80
N THR A 249 6.48 27.96 8.93
CA THR A 249 6.02 28.72 10.12
C THR A 249 4.68 28.19 10.58
N SER A 250 4.41 28.19 11.88
CA SER A 250 3.34 27.40 12.49
C SER A 250 2.46 28.18 13.46
N TYR A 251 1.15 27.97 13.37
CA TYR A 251 0.14 28.81 14.02
C TYR A 251 -0.86 27.96 14.80
N GLU A 252 -1.04 28.31 16.06
CA GLU A 252 -1.95 27.59 16.94
C GLU A 252 -3.40 27.91 16.57
N VAL A 253 -4.26 26.89 16.55
CA VAL A 253 -5.72 27.01 16.42
C VAL A 253 -6.40 26.33 17.62
N ALA A 254 -7.69 26.61 17.84
CA ALA A 254 -8.35 26.30 19.11
C ALA A 254 -8.38 24.80 19.48
N ASP A 255 -8.73 23.92 18.53
CA ASP A 255 -8.78 22.47 18.71
C ASP A 255 -8.84 21.69 17.39
N PHE A 256 -8.95 20.36 17.48
CA PHE A 256 -8.98 19.43 16.35
C PHE A 256 -10.22 19.55 15.45
N ASP A 257 -11.41 19.85 16.00
CA ASP A 257 -12.61 20.02 15.17
C ASP A 257 -12.46 21.31 14.34
N GLU A 258 -11.98 22.40 14.95
CA GLU A 258 -11.67 23.65 14.24
C GLU A 258 -10.63 23.43 13.14
N GLN A 259 -9.52 22.76 13.45
CA GLN A 259 -8.44 22.48 12.51
C GLN A 259 -8.91 21.65 11.31
N LEU A 260 -9.67 20.58 11.55
CA LEU A 260 -10.16 19.69 10.49
C LEU A 260 -11.20 20.40 9.59
N ILE A 261 -12.04 21.27 10.15
CA ILE A 261 -12.97 22.10 9.37
C ILE A 261 -12.20 23.13 8.53
N GLY A 262 -11.17 23.78 9.10
CA GLY A 262 -10.28 24.68 8.38
C GLY A 262 -9.54 23.99 7.23
N HIS A 263 -9.06 22.76 7.45
CA HIS A 263 -8.43 21.91 6.44
C HIS A 263 -9.38 21.64 5.26
N GLU A 264 -10.63 21.22 5.53
CA GLU A 264 -11.64 21.05 4.48
C GLU A 264 -11.94 22.35 3.73
N PHE A 265 -12.07 23.47 4.45
CA PHE A 265 -12.36 24.79 3.89
C PHE A 265 -11.24 25.25 2.93
N LEU A 266 -9.97 25.16 3.35
CA LEU A 266 -8.82 25.47 2.52
C LEU A 266 -8.76 24.56 1.28
N GLY A 267 -9.12 23.27 1.42
CA GLY A 267 -9.23 22.32 0.32
C GLY A 267 -10.32 22.70 -0.69
N LYS A 268 -11.50 23.10 -0.21
CA LYS A 268 -12.62 23.58 -1.05
C LYS A 268 -12.31 24.89 -1.77
N ARG A 269 -11.49 25.77 -1.16
CA ARG A 269 -10.94 26.97 -1.81
C ARG A 269 -9.85 26.67 -2.85
N GLY A 270 -9.36 25.43 -2.92
CA GLY A 270 -8.37 25.00 -3.91
C GLY A 270 -6.93 25.39 -3.58
N TYR A 271 -6.63 25.70 -2.30
CA TYR A 271 -5.25 25.87 -1.85
C TYR A 271 -4.50 24.52 -1.88
N LYS A 272 -3.18 24.57 -1.77
CA LYS A 272 -2.33 23.38 -1.90
C LYS A 272 -1.89 22.86 -0.53
N SER A 273 -2.55 21.81 -0.04
CA SER A 273 -2.00 21.02 1.07
C SER A 273 -0.68 20.37 0.66
N VAL A 274 0.23 20.23 1.63
CA VAL A 274 1.51 19.53 1.52
C VAL A 274 1.39 18.16 2.16
N TRP A 275 1.05 18.16 3.44
CA TRP A 275 0.87 17.00 4.29
C TRP A 275 -0.44 17.21 5.05
N GLY A 276 -1.37 16.25 4.95
CA GLY A 276 -2.70 16.38 5.54
C GLY A 276 -2.71 16.14 7.05
N VAL A 277 -3.91 16.23 7.64
CA VAL A 277 -4.06 16.25 9.11
C VAL A 277 -3.50 15.00 9.79
N GLY A 278 -2.61 15.20 10.75
CA GLY A 278 -1.94 14.15 11.52
C GLY A 278 -1.61 14.59 12.95
N ARG A 279 -0.92 13.73 13.70
CA ARG A 279 -0.35 14.06 15.02
C ARG A 279 1.13 13.75 15.08
N HIS A 280 1.95 14.69 15.51
CA HIS A 280 3.39 14.55 15.68
C HIS A 280 3.75 13.61 16.84
N ILE A 281 4.90 12.94 16.74
CA ILE A 281 5.50 12.21 17.88
C ILE A 281 6.15 13.20 18.86
N LEU A 282 6.82 14.23 18.34
CA LEU A 282 7.56 15.21 19.12
C LEU A 282 6.66 16.39 19.47
N GLY A 283 6.51 16.68 20.77
CA GLY A 283 5.62 17.72 21.28
C GLY A 283 4.12 17.46 21.10
N SER A 284 3.74 16.23 20.72
CA SER A 284 2.36 15.72 20.57
C SER A 284 1.38 16.50 19.68
N GLN A 285 1.79 17.60 19.06
CA GLN A 285 0.94 18.52 18.28
C GLN A 285 0.14 17.80 17.19
N ILE A 286 -1.15 18.08 17.09
CA ILE A 286 -1.92 17.86 15.86
C ILE A 286 -1.43 18.88 14.83
N PHE A 287 -1.19 18.46 13.59
CA PHE A 287 -0.66 19.30 12.51
C PHE A 287 -1.48 19.16 11.24
N ASP A 288 -1.45 20.20 10.40
CA ASP A 288 -1.65 20.07 8.95
C ASP A 288 -0.93 21.17 8.17
N TYR A 289 -0.39 20.82 7.00
CA TYR A 289 0.56 21.64 6.27
C TYR A 289 0.04 22.08 4.89
N TRP A 290 0.28 23.34 4.56
CA TRP A 290 -0.12 23.96 3.28
C TRP A 290 1.05 24.73 2.65
N LYS A 291 0.92 25.05 1.36
CA LYS A 291 1.72 26.10 0.73
C LYS A 291 0.91 27.39 0.61
N ASP A 292 1.50 28.51 1.02
CA ASP A 292 0.98 29.84 0.70
C ASP A 292 1.06 30.10 -0.83
N PRO A 293 0.41 31.16 -1.36
CA PRO A 293 0.48 31.52 -2.77
C PRO A 293 1.89 31.84 -3.31
N SER A 294 2.87 32.07 -2.42
CA SER A 294 4.27 32.34 -2.74
C SER A 294 5.15 31.08 -2.73
N GLY A 295 4.61 29.94 -2.29
CA GLY A 295 5.32 28.66 -2.18
C GLY A 295 6.09 28.46 -0.87
N PHE A 296 5.89 29.28 0.15
CA PHE A 296 6.30 28.98 1.54
C PHE A 296 5.42 27.89 2.14
N MET A 297 5.97 27.11 3.07
CA MET A 297 5.19 26.15 3.85
C MET A 297 4.67 26.78 5.14
N ILE A 298 3.42 26.49 5.47
CA ILE A 298 2.72 27.01 6.62
C ILE A 298 1.90 25.89 7.28
N GLU A 299 1.83 25.91 8.61
CA GLU A 299 1.24 24.85 9.44
C GLU A 299 0.18 25.45 10.37
N HIS A 300 -0.99 24.80 10.47
CA HIS A 300 -1.87 24.95 11.64
C HIS A 300 -1.50 23.85 12.64
N TYR A 301 -1.52 24.16 13.94
CA TYR A 301 -1.38 23.16 14.98
C TYR A 301 -2.37 23.33 16.13
N ALA A 302 -2.67 22.23 16.82
CA ALA A 302 -3.44 22.22 18.06
C ALA A 302 -2.88 21.15 19.03
N ASP A 303 -3.28 21.22 20.31
CA ASP A 303 -3.02 20.17 21.32
C ASP A 303 -1.52 19.78 21.44
N GLY A 304 -0.66 20.79 21.63
CA GLY A 304 0.79 20.63 21.79
C GLY A 304 1.26 20.62 23.25
N ASP A 305 2.33 19.86 23.51
CA ASP A 305 2.96 19.77 24.83
C ASP A 305 3.65 21.08 25.25
N LEU A 306 3.76 21.27 26.58
CA LEU A 306 4.50 22.36 27.20
C LEU A 306 5.67 21.82 28.03
N VAL A 307 6.79 22.55 28.05
CA VAL A 307 8.06 22.14 28.68
C VAL A 307 8.69 23.27 29.51
N ASN A 308 9.54 22.94 30.47
CA ASN A 308 10.22 23.86 31.39
C ASN A 308 11.58 23.30 31.89
N GLU A 309 12.26 23.98 32.83
CA GLU A 309 13.56 23.55 33.40
C GLU A 309 13.59 22.13 34.01
N GLU A 310 12.44 21.57 34.36
CA GLU A 310 12.29 20.23 34.94
C GLU A 310 12.11 19.15 33.84
N THR A 311 12.01 19.56 32.57
CA THR A 311 11.86 18.69 31.40
C THR A 311 13.21 18.45 30.73
N HIS A 312 13.76 17.24 30.84
CA HIS A 312 15.07 16.91 30.27
C HIS A 312 15.04 16.74 28.75
N THR A 313 16.04 17.29 28.06
CA THR A 313 16.29 17.10 26.62
C THR A 313 16.38 15.61 26.26
N THR A 314 15.57 15.13 25.32
CA THR A 314 15.76 13.80 24.72
C THR A 314 16.81 13.83 23.61
N ARG A 315 17.56 12.74 23.43
CA ARG A 315 18.39 12.52 22.24
C ARG A 315 18.15 11.14 21.65
N GLU A 316 17.51 11.09 20.49
CA GLU A 316 16.99 9.88 19.86
C GLU A 316 17.32 9.83 18.36
N VAL A 317 17.17 8.66 17.74
CA VAL A 317 17.43 8.51 16.31
C VAL A 317 16.31 9.19 15.50
N VAL A 318 16.65 9.83 14.38
CA VAL A 318 15.62 10.37 13.48
C VAL A 318 14.76 9.23 12.94
N GLY A 319 13.44 9.36 13.08
CA GLY A 319 12.46 8.32 12.78
C GLY A 319 11.13 8.91 12.28
N PRO A 320 10.00 8.18 12.41
CA PRO A 320 8.69 8.67 12.01
C PRO A 320 8.34 9.99 12.70
N LEU A 321 7.89 10.99 11.93
CA LEU A 321 7.54 12.31 12.48
C LEU A 321 6.11 12.36 13.03
N SER A 322 5.29 11.34 12.82
CA SER A 322 3.86 11.32 13.17
C SER A 322 3.40 9.98 13.75
N VAL A 323 2.55 10.02 14.78
CA VAL A 323 1.83 8.87 15.37
C VAL A 323 0.76 8.36 14.40
N TRP A 324 0.03 9.28 13.77
CA TRP A 324 -0.99 9.03 12.76
C TRP A 324 -1.14 10.23 11.82
N GLY A 325 -1.74 10.00 10.66
CA GLY A 325 -1.90 10.97 9.58
C GLY A 325 -1.63 10.32 8.22
N PRO A 326 -1.65 11.07 7.11
CA PRO A 326 -1.12 10.62 5.83
C PRO A 326 0.39 10.33 5.91
N GLU A 327 0.91 9.54 4.97
CA GLU A 327 2.36 9.37 4.79
C GLU A 327 3.07 10.71 4.60
N LEU A 328 4.29 10.83 5.16
CA LEU A 328 5.15 12.00 4.99
C LEU A 328 5.51 12.17 3.50
N PRO A 329 5.15 13.30 2.84
CA PRO A 329 5.47 13.49 1.43
C PRO A 329 6.98 13.51 1.20
N LYS A 330 7.47 12.78 0.18
CA LYS A 330 8.90 12.80 -0.21
C LYS A 330 9.42 14.22 -0.54
N THR A 331 8.54 15.18 -0.81
CA THR A 331 8.83 16.61 -1.08
C THR A 331 8.57 17.54 0.11
N PHE A 332 8.40 17.02 1.33
CA PHE A 332 8.10 17.83 2.52
C PHE A 332 9.24 18.82 2.85
N GLY A 333 10.49 18.33 2.85
CA GLY A 333 11.68 19.16 3.09
C GLY A 333 12.09 20.07 1.93
N ASP A 334 11.38 20.07 0.79
CA ASP A 334 11.77 20.85 -0.39
C ASP A 334 11.53 22.36 -0.23
N ASP A 335 12.53 23.15 -0.64
CA ASP A 335 12.45 24.60 -0.87
C ASP A 335 11.56 24.93 -2.07
N SER A 336 10.25 24.83 -1.86
CA SER A 336 9.19 25.02 -2.86
C SER A 336 9.04 26.45 -3.37
N THR A 337 9.71 27.43 -2.75
CA THR A 337 9.68 28.85 -3.19
C THR A 337 10.22 29.02 -4.61
N LYS A 338 11.12 28.12 -5.04
CA LYS A 338 11.67 28.04 -6.40
C LYS A 338 10.62 27.70 -7.47
N SER A 339 9.55 27.01 -7.09
CA SER A 339 8.57 26.40 -8.01
C SER A 339 7.40 27.32 -8.36
N ALA A 340 7.06 28.29 -7.50
CA ALA A 340 5.94 29.22 -7.70
C ALA A 340 6.07 30.05 -9.00
N ARG A 341 7.31 30.31 -9.43
CA ARG A 341 7.68 31.05 -10.64
C ARG A 341 6.98 30.55 -11.93
N LEU A 342 6.69 29.25 -12.03
CA LEU A 342 6.05 28.66 -13.22
C LEU A 342 4.52 28.77 -13.22
N ILE A 343 3.91 29.15 -12.09
CA ILE A 343 2.46 29.21 -11.90
C ILE A 343 1.95 30.64 -12.08
N GLN A 344 2.57 31.62 -11.39
CA GLN A 344 2.22 33.04 -11.55
C GLN A 344 2.44 33.54 -12.99
N ASP A 345 3.50 33.10 -13.65
CA ASP A 345 3.83 33.47 -15.04
C ASP A 345 2.79 32.94 -16.06
N ARG A 346 1.98 31.92 -15.68
CA ARG A 346 0.81 31.45 -16.46
C ARG A 346 -0.46 32.22 -16.13
N GLN A 347 -0.63 32.66 -14.89
CA GLN A 347 -1.82 33.41 -14.45
C GLN A 347 -1.78 34.88 -14.90
N GLN A 348 -0.63 35.56 -14.79
CA GLN A 348 -0.48 36.96 -15.21
C GLN A 348 -0.55 37.16 -16.74
N LYS A 349 -0.25 36.14 -17.56
CA LYS A 349 -0.32 36.24 -19.04
C LYS A 349 -1.74 36.17 -19.60
N GLY A 350 -2.76 35.89 -18.79
CA GLY A 350 -4.17 35.94 -19.19
C GLY A 350 -4.55 34.94 -20.30
N ASP A 351 -3.78 33.88 -20.49
CA ASP A 351 -3.82 33.03 -21.68
C ASP A 351 -4.92 31.96 -21.61
N LEU A 352 -6.17 32.42 -21.57
CA LEU A 352 -7.39 31.61 -21.58
C LEU A 352 -7.84 31.24 -23.02
N GLN A 353 -6.92 31.17 -23.98
CA GLN A 353 -7.24 30.71 -25.32
C GLN A 353 -7.45 29.20 -25.35
N ARG A 354 -8.57 28.78 -25.95
CA ARG A 354 -8.93 27.36 -26.10
C ARG A 354 -7.98 26.70 -27.12
N PRO A 355 -7.51 25.46 -26.89
CA PRO A 355 -6.54 24.82 -27.78
C PRO A 355 -7.12 24.57 -29.17
N GLY A 356 -6.38 24.99 -30.20
CA GLY A 356 -6.64 24.58 -31.59
C GLY A 356 -6.16 23.15 -31.85
N CYS A 357 -6.73 22.47 -32.85
CA CYS A 357 -6.31 21.12 -33.19
C CYS A 357 -4.96 21.09 -33.94
N SER A 358 -4.20 20.00 -33.76
CA SER A 358 -2.85 19.81 -34.30
C SER A 358 -2.75 20.08 -35.80
N ARG A 359 -3.71 19.59 -36.60
CA ARG A 359 -3.73 19.81 -38.06
C ARG A 359 -3.79 21.28 -38.49
N CYS A 360 -4.47 22.15 -37.74
CA CYS A 360 -4.50 23.58 -38.07
C CYS A 360 -3.18 24.26 -37.69
N LEU A 361 -2.55 23.79 -36.61
CA LEU A 361 -1.22 24.22 -36.14
C LEU A 361 -0.13 23.85 -37.18
N GLU A 362 -0.13 22.60 -37.66
CA GLU A 362 0.76 22.09 -38.71
C GLU A 362 0.57 22.82 -40.05
N ALA A 363 -0.66 23.22 -40.37
CA ALA A 363 -1.00 23.95 -41.59
C ALA A 363 -0.85 25.49 -41.47
N GLY A 364 -0.29 26.00 -40.37
CA GLY A 364 -0.08 27.45 -40.14
C GLY A 364 -1.36 28.29 -40.24
N SER A 365 -2.53 27.70 -39.97
CA SER A 365 -3.84 28.24 -40.32
C SER A 365 -4.73 28.43 -39.10
N LEU A 366 -5.45 29.55 -39.02
CA LEU A 366 -6.30 29.87 -37.86
C LEU A 366 -7.48 28.89 -37.74
N CYS A 367 -7.64 28.29 -36.56
CA CYS A 367 -8.59 27.19 -36.35
C CYS A 367 -10.03 27.71 -36.09
N THR A 368 -10.78 28.01 -37.15
CA THR A 368 -12.18 28.47 -37.05
C THR A 368 -13.19 27.31 -36.99
N TYR A 369 -14.02 27.29 -35.96
CA TYR A 369 -15.13 26.34 -35.81
C TYR A 369 -16.48 27.00 -36.14
N SER A 370 -17.38 26.28 -36.82
CA SER A 370 -18.78 26.70 -37.01
C SER A 370 -19.65 26.24 -35.84
N ALA A 371 -20.65 27.05 -35.46
CA ALA A 371 -21.59 26.75 -34.38
C ALA A 371 -22.76 25.82 -34.81
N GLU A 372 -22.90 25.51 -36.11
CA GLU A 372 -24.03 24.73 -36.62
C GLU A 372 -23.71 23.25 -36.85
N ARG A 373 -24.45 22.35 -36.18
CA ARG A 373 -24.40 20.89 -36.41
C ARG A 373 -24.92 20.54 -37.82
N LYS A 374 -24.02 20.13 -38.72
CA LYS A 374 -24.38 19.41 -39.96
C LYS A 374 -24.35 17.89 -39.74
N LYS A 375 -25.29 17.18 -40.34
CA LYS A 375 -25.35 15.70 -40.29
C LYS A 375 -24.17 15.08 -41.07
N PRO A 376 -23.61 13.95 -40.63
CA PRO A 376 -22.56 13.25 -41.39
C PRO A 376 -23.01 12.82 -42.79
N GLY A 377 -22.13 12.98 -43.77
CA GLY A 377 -22.25 12.35 -45.09
C GLY A 377 -21.66 10.93 -45.11
N PRO A 378 -21.83 10.17 -46.20
CA PRO A 378 -21.37 8.79 -46.27
C PRO A 378 -19.83 8.68 -46.27
N PRO A 379 -19.24 7.61 -45.69
CA PRO A 379 -17.79 7.41 -45.67
C PRO A 379 -17.22 7.25 -47.09
N ARG A 380 -16.18 8.02 -47.43
CA ARG A 380 -15.43 7.84 -48.69
C ARG A 380 -14.18 6.98 -48.48
N GLY A 381 -14.31 5.69 -48.81
CA GLY A 381 -13.23 4.69 -48.77
C GLY A 381 -13.29 3.65 -49.90
N SER A 382 -14.04 3.92 -50.97
CA SER A 382 -14.39 2.91 -52.01
C SER A 382 -13.43 2.88 -53.22
N ARG A 383 -12.46 1.94 -53.17
CA ARG A 383 -11.71 1.28 -54.29
C ARG A 383 -10.99 2.12 -55.39
N ARG A 384 -9.65 1.94 -55.45
CA ARG A 384 -8.74 1.86 -56.66
C ARG A 384 -8.66 3.15 -57.55
N GLN A 385 -7.65 3.40 -58.41
CA GLN A 385 -6.59 2.54 -59.01
C GLN A 385 -5.21 3.26 -59.20
N LYS A 386 -4.47 3.03 -60.31
CA LYS A 386 -2.99 3.21 -60.47
C LYS A 386 -2.50 4.51 -61.15
N HIS A 387 -1.16 4.71 -61.10
CA HIS A 387 -0.25 5.65 -61.82
C HIS A 387 -0.10 7.06 -61.20
N GLY A 388 1.10 7.67 -61.14
CA GLY A 388 2.45 7.17 -61.49
C GLY A 388 3.54 8.28 -61.47
N THR A 389 4.76 7.92 -61.92
CA THR A 389 5.95 8.79 -62.22
C THR A 389 6.87 9.23 -61.06
N THR A 390 8.17 8.90 -61.20
CA THR A 390 9.36 9.41 -60.46
C THR A 390 10.03 10.55 -61.25
N PRO A 391 10.91 11.38 -60.66
CA PRO A 391 12.37 11.10 -60.64
C PRO A 391 13.05 11.41 -59.27
N ALA A 392 13.99 10.59 -58.80
CA ALA A 392 15.48 10.67 -58.97
C ALA A 392 16.13 11.86 -58.21
N SER A 393 17.35 11.78 -57.67
CA SER A 393 18.52 10.89 -57.87
C SER A 393 19.32 10.79 -56.52
N SER A 394 20.40 10.04 -56.26
CA SER A 394 21.39 9.14 -56.94
C SER A 394 22.24 8.52 -55.78
N VAL A 395 23.20 7.56 -55.84
CA VAL A 395 23.91 6.61 -56.76
C VAL A 395 24.79 5.74 -55.81
N SER A 396 25.25 4.50 -56.03
CA SER A 396 24.93 3.29 -56.85
C SER A 396 25.88 2.17 -56.30
N THR A 397 25.94 0.88 -56.67
CA THR A 397 25.17 -0.09 -57.49
C THR A 397 25.42 -1.50 -56.85
N GLU A 398 25.85 -2.66 -57.37
CA GLU A 398 25.97 -3.45 -58.64
C GLU A 398 26.25 -4.92 -58.17
N THR A 399 25.88 -6.08 -58.74
CA THR A 399 24.84 -6.54 -59.70
C THR A 399 24.80 -8.11 -59.69
N HIS A 400 23.80 -8.71 -60.34
CA HIS A 400 23.70 -10.14 -60.77
C HIS A 400 23.30 -11.22 -59.73
N ALA A 401 22.55 -12.26 -60.07
CA ALA A 401 21.58 -12.48 -61.18
C ALA A 401 20.70 -13.72 -60.89
N THR A 402 19.48 -13.78 -61.45
CA THR A 402 18.56 -14.95 -61.42
C THR A 402 18.20 -15.41 -62.85
N PRO A 403 17.70 -16.64 -63.00
CA PRO A 403 16.27 -16.87 -63.35
C PRO A 403 15.66 -18.01 -62.51
N GLY A 404 14.39 -17.99 -62.08
CA GLY A 404 13.17 -18.18 -62.91
C GLY A 404 12.51 -19.52 -62.50
N ASP A 405 11.26 -19.86 -62.84
CA ASP A 405 10.12 -19.11 -63.36
C ASP A 405 8.83 -19.95 -63.19
N GLN A 406 7.63 -19.33 -63.18
CA GLN A 406 6.25 -19.94 -63.20
C GLN A 406 5.89 -20.96 -62.08
N ALA A 407 4.71 -21.00 -61.43
CA ALA A 407 3.33 -20.57 -61.68
C ALA A 407 2.42 -21.59 -62.40
N ASP A 408 1.77 -22.47 -61.64
CA ASP A 408 0.40 -22.97 -61.90
C ASP A 408 -0.23 -23.50 -60.58
N THR A 409 -1.52 -23.86 -60.42
CA THR A 409 -2.88 -23.25 -60.54
C THR A 409 -3.90 -24.42 -60.40
N PHE A 410 -5.00 -24.26 -59.63
CA PHE A 410 -6.21 -25.11 -59.53
C PHE A 410 -6.17 -26.61 -59.10
N LEU A 411 -6.52 -26.83 -57.81
CA LEU A 411 -7.65 -27.61 -57.23
C LEU A 411 -8.20 -28.92 -57.85
N THR A 412 -8.86 -29.70 -56.96
CA THR A 412 -9.77 -30.86 -57.18
C THR A 412 -9.11 -32.23 -57.42
N PRO A 413 -9.80 -33.40 -57.26
CA PRO A 413 -11.22 -33.58 -56.92
C PRO A 413 -11.56 -34.53 -55.76
N ASP A 414 -12.81 -34.42 -55.28
CA ASP A 414 -13.52 -35.44 -54.49
C ASP A 414 -13.86 -36.70 -55.32
N GLN A 415 -14.17 -37.82 -54.65
CA GLN A 415 -15.49 -38.49 -54.68
C GLN A 415 -15.41 -39.95 -54.21
N HIS A 416 -16.19 -40.32 -53.17
CA HIS A 416 -17.41 -41.13 -53.29
C HIS A 416 -18.03 -41.47 -51.91
N SER A 417 -19.33 -41.78 -51.90
CA SER A 417 -20.15 -42.06 -50.71
C SER A 417 -20.84 -43.43 -50.80
N LEU A 418 -21.61 -43.78 -49.74
CA LEU A 418 -22.52 -44.95 -49.56
C LEU A 418 -21.85 -46.22 -48.98
N ALA A 419 -22.54 -47.15 -48.29
CA ALA A 419 -23.64 -47.08 -47.28
C ALA A 419 -24.05 -48.53 -46.88
N HIS A 420 -24.26 -48.84 -45.59
CA HIS A 420 -25.38 -49.66 -45.04
C HIS A 420 -25.33 -49.82 -43.50
N GLU A 421 -26.27 -50.58 -42.91
CA GLU A 421 -26.77 -50.45 -41.53
C GLU A 421 -26.62 -51.72 -40.64
N SER A 422 -26.93 -51.53 -39.35
CA SER A 422 -27.45 -52.51 -38.35
C SER A 422 -26.47 -53.44 -37.61
N GLY A 423 -26.62 -53.56 -36.26
CA GLY A 423 -25.68 -54.31 -35.40
C GLY A 423 -25.89 -54.31 -33.86
N ILE A 424 -27.14 -54.38 -33.37
CA ILE A 424 -27.62 -54.91 -32.06
C ILE A 424 -26.63 -55.09 -30.85
N VAL A 425 -26.85 -54.27 -29.80
CA VAL A 425 -26.93 -54.55 -28.32
C VAL A 425 -25.73 -55.12 -27.49
N PHE A 426 -25.61 -54.55 -26.28
CA PHE A 426 -24.84 -54.92 -25.06
C PHE A 426 -24.85 -56.40 -24.60
N PRO A 427 -23.97 -56.80 -23.65
CA PRO A 427 -24.38 -56.80 -22.23
C PRO A 427 -23.33 -56.27 -21.23
N ASP A 428 -23.78 -56.01 -20.00
CA ASP A 428 -22.97 -55.76 -18.80
C ASP A 428 -22.18 -57.00 -18.32
N ILE A 429 -21.16 -56.83 -17.45
CA ILE A 429 -21.13 -57.42 -16.08
C ILE A 429 -19.86 -57.04 -15.29
N VAL A 430 -20.02 -57.12 -13.96
CA VAL A 430 -19.13 -56.80 -12.82
C VAL A 430 -17.96 -57.80 -12.65
N GLU A 431 -17.07 -57.51 -11.69
CA GLU A 431 -16.00 -58.38 -11.14
C GLU A 431 -14.71 -58.48 -11.99
N GLY A 432 -13.49 -58.49 -11.44
CA GLY A 432 -13.05 -58.43 -10.05
C GLY A 432 -11.72 -59.19 -9.85
N ILE A 433 -11.04 -58.95 -8.72
CA ILE A 433 -10.01 -59.84 -8.11
C ILE A 433 -8.61 -59.95 -8.79
N CYS A 434 -7.68 -59.19 -8.21
CA CYS A 434 -6.31 -59.57 -7.81
C CYS A 434 -5.19 -59.98 -8.82
N LEU A 435 -4.12 -59.15 -8.79
CA LEU A 435 -2.70 -59.50 -8.52
C LEU A 435 -1.90 -60.27 -9.62
N PRO A 436 -0.54 -60.23 -9.62
CA PRO A 436 0.40 -59.77 -8.56
C PRO A 436 1.12 -58.44 -8.82
N ARG A 437 2.01 -58.08 -7.88
CA ARG A 437 2.70 -56.79 -7.75
C ARG A 437 4.22 -57.02 -7.64
N GLU A 438 4.94 -56.69 -8.70
CA GLU A 438 6.39 -56.43 -8.82
C GLU A 438 6.61 -56.13 -10.33
N GLU A 439 7.41 -55.16 -10.78
CA GLU A 439 8.35 -54.27 -10.10
C GLU A 439 7.97 -52.79 -10.36
N VAL A 440 8.15 -51.90 -9.38
CA VAL A 440 8.18 -50.43 -9.58
C VAL A 440 9.39 -49.90 -8.83
N GLN A 441 10.19 -49.06 -9.49
CA GLN A 441 11.50 -48.64 -9.01
C GLN A 441 11.36 -47.51 -7.99
N GLU A 442 11.68 -47.79 -6.72
CA GLU A 442 11.52 -46.84 -5.61
C GLU A 442 12.53 -45.67 -5.69
N PHE A 443 12.05 -44.45 -5.42
CA PHE A 443 12.91 -43.39 -4.90
C PHE A 443 13.10 -43.62 -3.39
N GLY A 444 14.34 -43.51 -2.92
CA GLY A 444 14.78 -44.14 -1.67
C GLY A 444 13.99 -43.77 -0.42
N GLY A 445 13.30 -44.76 0.16
CA GLY A 445 12.74 -44.67 1.50
C GLY A 445 13.79 -44.81 2.61
N PHE A 446 13.53 -44.19 3.77
CA PHE A 446 14.38 -44.35 4.96
C PHE A 446 14.32 -45.80 5.48
N SER A 447 15.48 -46.46 5.59
CA SER A 447 15.56 -47.85 6.05
C SER A 447 15.72 -47.94 7.56
N LEU A 448 14.81 -48.67 8.22
CA LEU A 448 14.92 -49.03 9.63
C LEU A 448 15.95 -50.15 9.81
N GLN A 449 17.12 -49.82 10.36
CA GLN A 449 18.04 -50.81 10.95
C GLN A 449 18.51 -50.35 12.34
N ASP A 450 18.31 -51.24 13.33
CA ASP A 450 18.53 -51.01 14.75
C ASP A 450 19.90 -51.55 15.22
N PRO A 451 20.80 -50.70 15.75
CA PRO A 451 22.00 -51.12 16.45
C PRO A 451 21.79 -51.04 17.99
N THR A 452 21.20 -52.08 18.57
CA THR A 452 20.95 -52.23 20.02
C THR A 452 22.12 -51.81 20.93
N TYR A 453 22.03 -50.61 21.52
CA TYR A 453 22.84 -50.18 22.67
C TYR A 453 21.94 -49.52 23.72
N GLY A 454 21.89 -50.10 24.92
CA GLY A 454 20.96 -49.69 25.98
C GLY A 454 21.30 -48.34 26.61
N LEU A 455 20.41 -47.37 26.42
CA LEU A 455 20.32 -46.13 27.18
C LEU A 455 18.93 -46.03 27.85
N PRO A 456 18.77 -45.31 28.98
CA PRO A 456 17.50 -45.31 29.72
C PRO A 456 16.36 -44.60 28.98
N ASP A 457 15.16 -45.17 29.07
CA ASP A 457 13.92 -44.53 28.62
C ASP A 457 13.63 -43.26 29.43
N LEU A 458 13.99 -42.12 28.83
CA LEU A 458 13.69 -40.78 29.31
C LEU A 458 12.64 -40.06 28.45
N GLY A 459 12.47 -40.49 27.18
CA GLY A 459 11.54 -39.89 26.23
C GLY A 459 10.07 -40.20 26.48
N ALA A 460 9.74 -41.41 26.98
CA ALA A 460 8.33 -41.78 27.19
C ALA A 460 7.64 -41.02 28.35
N ARG A 461 8.40 -40.23 29.15
CA ARG A 461 7.85 -39.41 30.24
C ARG A 461 7.30 -38.07 29.77
N SER A 462 8.04 -37.31 28.95
CA SER A 462 7.63 -35.95 28.53
C SER A 462 6.35 -35.95 27.68
N HIS A 463 6.19 -36.93 26.79
CA HIS A 463 5.00 -37.05 25.93
C HIS A 463 3.68 -37.28 26.71
N ARG A 464 3.73 -37.82 27.94
CA ARG A 464 2.50 -38.14 28.69
C ARG A 464 1.93 -36.99 29.52
N GLU A 465 2.72 -35.96 29.84
CA GLU A 465 2.29 -34.90 30.75
C GLU A 465 1.51 -33.76 30.05
N ASN A 466 1.60 -33.65 28.71
CA ASN A 466 1.04 -32.52 27.94
C ASN A 466 -0.25 -32.80 27.16
N ILE A 467 -0.77 -34.04 27.16
CA ILE A 467 -2.01 -34.39 26.41
C ILE A 467 -3.23 -33.58 26.93
N GLY A 468 -3.23 -33.18 28.21
CA GLY A 468 -4.30 -32.38 28.81
C GLY A 468 -4.28 -30.88 28.49
N LEU A 469 -3.29 -30.37 27.75
CA LEU A 469 -3.12 -28.91 27.54
C LEU A 469 -3.91 -28.37 26.34
N TYR A 470 -4.16 -29.20 25.32
CA TYR A 470 -4.81 -28.79 24.06
C TYR A 470 -6.19 -29.46 23.93
N PRO A 471 -7.30 -28.70 24.02
CA PRO A 471 -8.65 -29.24 23.80
C PRO A 471 -8.77 -29.99 22.48
N GLY A 472 -9.45 -31.14 22.48
CA GLY A 472 -9.63 -32.01 21.31
C GLY A 472 -8.39 -32.83 20.89
N TYR A 473 -7.19 -32.55 21.41
CA TYR A 473 -5.97 -33.24 21.00
C TYR A 473 -5.85 -34.64 21.62
N SER A 474 -5.89 -35.68 20.79
CA SER A 474 -5.97 -37.08 21.24
C SER A 474 -5.06 -38.05 20.47
N LEU A 475 -4.07 -37.53 19.76
CA LEU A 475 -3.15 -38.32 18.94
C LEU A 475 -2.16 -39.15 19.77
N SER A 476 -1.86 -40.36 19.30
CA SER A 476 -0.64 -41.10 19.66
C SER A 476 0.56 -40.62 18.83
N HIS A 477 1.78 -40.90 19.30
CA HIS A 477 3.02 -40.49 18.59
C HIS A 477 3.06 -40.98 17.13
N GLU A 478 2.58 -42.19 16.84
CA GLU A 478 2.53 -42.72 15.46
C GLU A 478 1.58 -41.90 14.57
N GLN A 479 0.42 -41.51 15.09
CA GLN A 479 -0.56 -40.70 14.36
C GLN A 479 -0.11 -39.24 14.20
N GLU A 480 0.58 -38.71 15.21
CA GLU A 480 1.24 -37.41 15.18
C GLU A 480 2.35 -37.38 14.10
N LYS A 481 3.20 -38.41 14.06
CA LYS A 481 4.24 -38.57 13.03
C LYS A 481 3.66 -38.82 11.63
N GLN A 482 2.57 -39.58 11.51
CA GLN A 482 1.87 -39.77 10.23
C GLN A 482 1.33 -38.44 9.69
N LEU A 483 0.63 -37.65 10.51
CA LEU A 483 0.11 -36.34 10.09
C LEU A 483 1.23 -35.33 9.80
N LEU A 484 2.36 -35.41 10.51
CA LEU A 484 3.54 -34.60 10.24
C LEU A 484 4.15 -34.88 8.85
N VAL A 485 4.25 -36.16 8.46
CA VAL A 485 4.70 -36.54 7.10
C VAL A 485 3.72 -36.05 6.03
N HIS A 486 2.41 -36.20 6.24
CA HIS A 486 1.42 -35.66 5.30
C HIS A 486 1.45 -34.13 5.21
N PHE A 487 1.73 -33.40 6.30
CA PHE A 487 1.90 -31.94 6.22
C PHE A 487 3.01 -31.57 5.24
N PHE A 488 4.18 -32.20 5.36
CA PHE A 488 5.34 -31.89 4.52
C PHE A 488 5.18 -32.32 3.06
N ASN A 489 4.45 -33.41 2.80
CA ASN A 489 4.18 -33.84 1.42
C ASN A 489 3.07 -33.00 0.76
N GLU A 490 1.95 -32.79 1.46
CA GLU A 490 0.73 -32.27 0.85
C GLU A 490 0.56 -30.75 0.98
N VAL A 491 0.89 -30.17 2.15
CA VAL A 491 0.50 -28.78 2.50
C VAL A 491 1.67 -27.81 2.46
N HIS A 492 2.86 -28.24 2.91
CA HIS A 492 4.08 -27.43 2.89
C HIS A 492 4.44 -26.86 1.50
N PRO A 493 4.23 -27.54 0.36
CA PRO A 493 4.48 -26.95 -0.95
C PRO A 493 3.69 -25.66 -1.23
N ALA A 494 2.52 -25.48 -0.61
CA ALA A 494 1.73 -24.25 -0.69
C ALA A 494 2.26 -23.13 0.22
N ILE A 495 2.91 -23.49 1.34
CA ILE A 495 3.44 -22.57 2.35
C ILE A 495 4.78 -23.08 2.92
N PRO A 496 5.88 -23.01 2.12
CA PRO A 496 7.14 -23.68 2.43
C PRO A 496 7.93 -22.90 3.50
N LEU A 497 7.66 -23.19 4.77
CA LEU A 497 8.24 -22.48 5.93
C LEU A 497 9.43 -23.21 6.61
N PHE A 498 9.80 -24.41 6.14
CA PHE A 498 10.69 -25.32 6.87
C PHE A 498 11.67 -26.06 5.95
N ARG A 499 12.94 -26.16 6.35
CA ARG A 499 13.82 -27.28 5.98
C ARG A 499 13.29 -28.57 6.62
N ILE A 500 12.79 -29.51 5.81
CA ILE A 500 12.03 -30.68 6.28
C ILE A 500 12.90 -31.57 7.20
N GLU A 501 14.12 -31.91 6.79
CA GLU A 501 15.04 -32.71 7.62
C GLU A 501 15.37 -32.05 8.98
N HIS A 502 15.43 -30.71 9.02
CA HIS A 502 15.75 -29.98 10.25
C HIS A 502 14.61 -30.11 11.26
N PHE A 503 13.36 -29.86 10.82
CA PHE A 503 12.20 -29.99 11.69
C PHE A 503 11.96 -31.43 12.14
N LEU A 504 12.18 -32.43 11.26
CA LEU A 504 12.05 -33.84 11.63
C LEU A 504 13.09 -34.27 12.69
N ARG A 505 14.31 -33.73 12.67
CA ARG A 505 15.29 -33.94 13.76
C ARG A 505 14.82 -33.32 15.07
N GLN A 506 14.32 -32.08 15.04
CA GLN A 506 13.74 -31.41 16.23
C GLN A 506 12.50 -32.16 16.77
N TYR A 507 11.75 -32.86 15.91
CA TYR A 507 10.65 -33.71 16.33
C TYR A 507 11.16 -34.97 17.04
N ASP A 508 12.11 -35.69 16.43
CA ASP A 508 12.63 -36.96 16.95
C ASP A 508 13.54 -36.79 18.18
N ASP A 509 14.15 -35.62 18.40
CA ASP A 509 14.87 -35.28 19.64
C ASP A 509 14.00 -34.60 20.72
N GLY A 510 12.76 -34.22 20.38
CA GLY A 510 11.80 -33.59 21.27
C GLY A 510 12.00 -32.09 21.54
N SER A 511 12.86 -31.40 20.79
CA SER A 511 13.08 -29.95 20.90
C SER A 511 12.08 -29.08 20.12
N ALA A 512 11.29 -29.67 19.20
CA ALA A 512 10.32 -28.94 18.39
C ALA A 512 9.27 -28.18 19.22
N ASN A 513 9.00 -26.93 18.85
CA ASN A 513 8.00 -26.10 19.52
C ASN A 513 6.62 -26.77 19.50
N ARG A 514 6.04 -27.04 20.68
CA ARG A 514 4.81 -27.83 20.78
C ARG A 514 3.59 -27.16 20.18
N ASN A 515 3.45 -25.83 20.29
CA ASN A 515 2.33 -25.10 19.66
C ASN A 515 2.42 -25.18 18.13
N LEU A 516 3.64 -25.04 17.59
CA LEU A 516 3.93 -25.16 16.16
C LEU A 516 3.64 -26.57 15.63
N LEU A 517 4.10 -27.60 16.34
CA LEU A 517 3.83 -29.01 16.02
C LEU A 517 2.32 -29.33 16.06
N VAL A 518 1.61 -28.86 17.09
CA VAL A 518 0.15 -29.06 17.17
C VAL A 518 -0.57 -28.34 16.03
N ALA A 519 -0.16 -27.10 15.67
CA ALA A 519 -0.72 -26.38 14.52
C ALA A 519 -0.49 -27.16 13.20
N ILE A 520 0.73 -27.64 12.95
CA ILE A 520 1.12 -28.44 11.79
C ILE A 520 0.20 -29.67 11.60
N VAL A 521 0.08 -30.52 12.64
CA VAL A 521 -0.75 -31.74 12.51
C VAL A 521 -2.24 -31.46 12.47
N THR A 522 -2.70 -30.36 13.09
CA THR A 522 -4.12 -29.93 13.00
C THR A 522 -4.47 -29.45 11.60
N ILE A 523 -3.56 -28.73 10.92
CA ILE A 523 -3.75 -28.31 9.52
C ILE A 523 -3.76 -29.54 8.59
N ALA A 524 -2.81 -30.48 8.76
CA ALA A 524 -2.81 -31.72 7.99
C ALA A 524 -4.09 -32.54 8.22
N ALA A 525 -4.55 -32.67 9.46
CA ALA A 525 -5.80 -33.34 9.79
C ALA A 525 -7.02 -32.68 9.14
N LYS A 526 -7.04 -31.34 9.03
CA LYS A 526 -8.12 -30.62 8.33
C LYS A 526 -8.09 -30.89 6.82
N VAL A 527 -6.92 -30.81 6.19
CA VAL A 527 -6.76 -31.00 4.73
C VAL A 527 -7.07 -32.45 4.31
N LEU A 528 -6.68 -33.43 5.13
CA LEU A 528 -6.96 -34.86 4.89
C LEU A 528 -8.37 -35.31 5.34
N SER A 529 -9.19 -34.43 5.91
CA SER A 529 -10.44 -34.81 6.55
C SER A 529 -11.42 -35.46 5.55
N PRO A 530 -12.03 -36.62 5.87
CA PRO A 530 -12.08 -37.27 7.19
C PRO A 530 -10.92 -38.27 7.45
N ILE A 531 -10.34 -38.21 8.65
CA ILE A 531 -9.37 -39.20 9.15
C ILE A 531 -9.97 -40.04 10.28
N ASN A 532 -9.69 -41.35 10.28
CA ASN A 532 -10.40 -42.33 11.12
C ASN A 532 -10.11 -42.23 12.63
N PHE A 533 -9.07 -41.50 13.04
CA PHE A 533 -8.55 -41.52 14.42
C PHE A 533 -8.61 -40.18 15.16
N TRP A 534 -9.00 -39.08 14.49
CA TRP A 534 -9.19 -37.77 15.11
C TRP A 534 -10.37 -37.10 14.42
N LYS A 535 -11.42 -36.76 15.18
CA LYS A 535 -12.69 -36.34 14.60
C LYS A 535 -12.62 -34.90 14.08
N PRO A 536 -13.38 -34.53 13.04
CA PRO A 536 -13.45 -33.15 12.55
C PRO A 536 -13.80 -32.14 13.64
N GLU A 537 -14.70 -32.47 14.57
CA GLU A 537 -15.08 -31.59 15.68
C GLU A 537 -13.93 -31.41 16.69
N ASP A 538 -13.20 -32.49 16.98
CA ASP A 538 -12.04 -32.47 17.88
C ASP A 538 -10.86 -31.69 17.25
N VAL A 539 -10.68 -31.76 15.93
CA VAL A 539 -9.73 -30.96 15.13
C VAL A 539 -10.10 -29.47 15.15
N GLU A 540 -11.37 -29.13 14.92
CA GLU A 540 -11.83 -27.73 14.90
C GLU A 540 -11.80 -27.08 16.29
N ILE A 541 -12.09 -27.84 17.36
CA ILE A 541 -11.88 -27.40 18.75
C ILE A 541 -10.40 -27.09 19.02
N CYS A 542 -9.49 -27.96 18.57
CA CYS A 542 -8.05 -27.78 18.77
C CYS A 542 -7.51 -26.56 18.03
N MET A 543 -7.90 -26.38 16.76
CA MET A 543 -7.51 -25.22 15.97
C MET A 543 -8.09 -23.91 16.52
N LYS A 544 -9.35 -23.91 16.97
CA LYS A 544 -9.95 -22.74 17.62
C LYS A 544 -9.15 -22.32 18.86
N PHE A 545 -8.76 -23.27 19.71
CA PHE A 545 -7.93 -23.00 20.88
C PHE A 545 -6.58 -22.37 20.49
N LEU A 546 -5.91 -22.84 19.43
CA LEU A 546 -4.68 -22.22 18.93
C LEU A 546 -4.91 -20.78 18.46
N LEU A 547 -5.97 -20.54 17.67
CA LEU A 547 -6.28 -19.21 17.13
C LEU A 547 -6.63 -18.17 18.22
N GLU A 548 -7.28 -18.61 19.31
CA GLU A 548 -7.65 -17.77 20.46
C GLU A 548 -6.49 -17.56 21.44
N THR A 549 -5.63 -18.55 21.68
CA THR A 549 -4.53 -18.45 22.65
C THR A 549 -3.24 -17.86 22.08
N MET A 550 -2.95 -18.09 20.79
CA MET A 550 -1.78 -17.58 20.08
C MET A 550 -2.12 -16.24 19.39
N SER A 551 -2.69 -15.31 20.16
CA SER A 551 -2.89 -13.91 19.74
C SER A 551 -1.62 -13.11 20.04
N PRO A 552 -1.23 -12.12 19.21
CA PRO A 552 -0.14 -11.20 19.55
C PRO A 552 -0.41 -10.39 20.84
N GLU A 553 -1.66 -10.34 21.31
CA GLU A 553 -2.08 -9.67 22.55
C GLU A 553 -1.80 -10.50 23.82
N THR A 554 -1.52 -11.81 23.69
CA THR A 554 -1.44 -12.77 24.82
C THR A 554 -0.05 -13.36 25.05
N ALA A 555 0.95 -12.98 24.25
CA ALA A 555 2.30 -13.55 24.30
C ALA A 555 3.27 -12.79 25.23
N SER A 556 4.20 -13.52 25.85
CA SER A 556 5.30 -12.95 26.65
C SER A 556 6.40 -12.33 25.77
N THR A 557 6.97 -11.22 26.23
CA THR A 557 8.00 -10.42 25.54
C THR A 557 9.19 -11.25 25.04
N ASP A 558 9.68 -12.17 25.87
CA ASP A 558 11.00 -12.79 25.70
C ASP A 558 11.01 -13.91 24.65
N THR A 559 9.82 -14.38 24.21
CA THR A 559 9.64 -15.50 23.27
C THR A 559 9.17 -15.08 21.86
N HIS A 560 8.62 -13.87 21.76
CA HIS A 560 7.81 -13.35 20.65
C HIS A 560 8.56 -13.20 19.31
N ASN A 561 9.89 -13.04 19.35
CA ASN A 561 10.70 -12.78 18.15
C ASN A 561 11.39 -14.02 17.57
N SER A 562 11.10 -15.22 18.07
CA SER A 562 11.71 -16.47 17.57
C SER A 562 11.13 -16.91 16.21
N LEU A 563 11.97 -17.50 15.36
CA LEU A 563 11.60 -18.02 14.02
C LEU A 563 10.38 -18.95 14.08
N ASP A 564 10.33 -19.85 15.07
CA ASP A 564 9.22 -20.77 15.26
C ASP A 564 7.92 -20.09 15.73
N SER A 565 8.00 -18.95 16.43
CA SER A 565 6.81 -18.12 16.73
C SER A 565 6.24 -17.48 15.46
N PHE A 566 7.11 -16.96 14.58
CA PHE A 566 6.68 -16.46 13.27
C PHE A 566 6.12 -17.57 12.37
N ARG A 567 6.74 -18.76 12.34
CA ARG A 567 6.22 -19.93 11.60
C ARG A 567 4.82 -20.32 12.08
N LEU A 568 4.62 -20.39 13.40
CA LEU A 568 3.33 -20.72 14.02
C LEU A 568 2.26 -19.71 13.58
N GLU A 569 2.52 -18.42 13.74
CA GLU A 569 1.55 -17.39 13.35
C GLU A 569 1.33 -17.30 11.84
N CYS A 570 2.33 -17.58 11.02
CA CYS A 570 2.18 -17.66 9.57
C CYS A 570 1.27 -18.84 9.14
N LEU A 571 1.38 -20.00 9.81
CA LEU A 571 0.48 -21.13 9.59
C LEU A 571 -0.95 -20.83 10.09
N LEU A 572 -1.10 -20.19 11.25
CA LEU A 572 -2.40 -19.80 11.78
C LEU A 572 -3.08 -18.73 10.89
N ALA A 573 -2.32 -17.76 10.36
CA ALA A 573 -2.82 -16.76 9.44
C ALA A 573 -3.23 -17.37 8.09
N TYR A 574 -2.42 -18.28 7.52
CA TYR A 574 -2.76 -19.04 6.32
C TYR A 574 -4.03 -19.88 6.50
N TYR A 575 -4.17 -20.55 7.65
CA TYR A 575 -5.37 -21.33 7.97
C TYR A 575 -6.60 -20.44 8.12
N GLU A 576 -6.55 -19.37 8.94
CA GLU A 576 -7.71 -18.52 9.22
C GLU A 576 -8.20 -17.80 7.96
N PHE A 577 -7.29 -17.37 7.08
CA PHE A 577 -7.65 -16.76 5.79
C PHE A 577 -8.44 -17.70 4.86
N HIS A 578 -8.07 -18.99 4.81
CA HIS A 578 -8.71 -19.96 3.93
C HIS A 578 -9.93 -20.67 4.54
N GLN A 579 -9.99 -20.79 5.87
CA GLN A 579 -11.07 -21.45 6.60
C GLN A 579 -12.12 -20.49 7.17
N SER A 580 -11.77 -19.24 7.48
CA SER A 580 -12.61 -18.26 8.17
C SER A 580 -12.40 -16.82 7.64
N PRO A 581 -12.63 -16.59 6.32
CA PRO A 581 -12.36 -15.31 5.69
C PRO A 581 -13.19 -14.19 6.31
N GLY A 582 -12.52 -13.19 6.89
CA GLY A 582 -13.16 -12.05 7.56
C GLY A 582 -12.17 -11.06 8.15
N SER A 583 -12.69 -10.13 8.97
CA SER A 583 -11.89 -9.11 9.67
C SER A 583 -10.75 -9.72 10.46
N ASN A 584 -10.98 -10.82 11.18
CA ASN A 584 -10.00 -11.45 12.05
C ASN A 584 -8.81 -12.00 11.24
N SER A 585 -9.06 -12.75 10.16
CA SER A 585 -7.99 -13.26 9.28
C SER A 585 -7.16 -12.14 8.65
N TRP A 586 -7.80 -11.04 8.24
CA TRP A 586 -7.11 -9.88 7.66
C TRP A 586 -6.27 -9.13 8.70
N MET A 587 -6.80 -8.96 9.92
CA MET A 587 -6.05 -8.38 11.04
C MET A 587 -4.89 -9.26 11.50
N ARG A 588 -5.01 -10.59 11.49
CA ARG A 588 -3.91 -11.51 11.83
C ARG A 588 -2.77 -11.42 10.80
N ILE A 589 -3.09 -11.47 9.50
CA ILE A 589 -2.10 -11.26 8.43
C ILE A 589 -1.44 -9.88 8.56
N SER A 590 -2.24 -8.84 8.80
CA SER A 590 -1.72 -7.47 8.97
C SER A 590 -0.80 -7.34 10.19
N SER A 591 -1.10 -8.01 11.30
CA SER A 591 -0.28 -8.01 12.51
C SER A 591 1.03 -8.77 12.33
N LEU A 592 0.97 -9.95 11.69
CA LEU A 592 2.14 -10.74 11.30
C LEU A 592 3.09 -9.94 10.40
N ALA A 593 2.57 -9.25 9.38
CA ALA A 593 3.35 -8.37 8.52
C ALA A 593 3.97 -7.19 9.28
N ARG A 594 3.23 -6.54 10.18
CA ARG A 594 3.74 -5.44 11.03
C ARG A 594 4.81 -5.92 12.02
N ARG A 595 4.70 -7.13 12.58
CA ARG A 595 5.77 -7.69 13.41
C ARG A 595 7.00 -8.03 12.58
N ALA A 596 6.85 -8.56 11.37
CA ALA A 596 7.97 -8.82 10.46
C ALA A 596 8.76 -7.53 10.16
N TYR A 597 8.08 -6.40 9.96
CA TYR A 597 8.72 -5.08 9.90
C TYR A 597 9.44 -4.68 11.19
N ALA A 598 8.80 -4.86 12.35
CA ALA A 598 9.36 -4.44 13.65
C ALA A 598 10.70 -5.13 14.00
N VAL A 599 10.99 -6.29 13.37
CA VAL A 599 12.29 -6.99 13.46
C VAL A 599 13.10 -6.97 12.16
N GLY A 600 12.65 -6.24 11.14
CA GLY A 600 13.35 -6.03 9.86
C GLY A 600 13.44 -7.25 8.94
N VAL A 601 12.50 -8.19 9.00
CA VAL A 601 12.44 -9.39 8.12
C VAL A 601 12.12 -9.02 6.66
N ASN A 602 11.61 -7.82 6.39
CA ASN A 602 11.54 -7.20 5.07
C ASN A 602 12.90 -6.74 4.52
N GLN A 603 13.95 -6.73 5.35
CA GLN A 603 15.28 -6.17 5.04
C GLN A 603 16.42 -7.08 5.52
N ILE A 604 16.26 -8.39 5.35
CA ILE A 604 17.21 -9.45 5.73
C ILE A 604 18.61 -9.26 5.12
N ASP A 605 18.71 -8.60 3.96
CA ASP A 605 19.97 -8.36 3.29
C ASP A 605 20.61 -6.99 3.62
N ASN A 606 19.95 -6.17 4.46
CA ASN A 606 20.55 -5.00 5.13
C ASN A 606 21.06 -5.39 6.55
N PRO A 607 22.38 -5.36 6.81
CA PRO A 607 22.96 -5.72 8.10
C PRO A 607 22.44 -4.93 9.32
N GLU A 608 22.10 -3.66 9.13
CA GLU A 608 21.93 -2.69 10.22
C GLU A 608 20.47 -2.56 10.69
N LEU A 609 19.51 -3.01 9.87
CA LEU A 609 18.07 -2.80 10.09
C LEU A 609 17.25 -4.09 10.28
N CYS A 610 17.90 -5.27 10.28
CA CYS A 610 17.25 -6.55 10.59
C CYS A 610 17.75 -7.09 11.94
N SER A 611 16.85 -7.14 12.92
CA SER A 611 17.10 -7.53 14.31
C SER A 611 16.48 -8.87 14.71
N ALA A 612 15.82 -9.56 13.78
CA ALA A 612 15.19 -10.87 14.00
C ALA A 612 16.16 -12.00 14.41
N PHE A 613 17.45 -11.85 14.12
CA PHE A 613 18.48 -12.84 14.45
C PHE A 613 19.87 -12.19 14.57
N ASP A 614 20.72 -12.76 15.43
CA ASP A 614 22.13 -12.40 15.51
C ASP A 614 22.92 -13.04 14.36
N ARG A 615 23.36 -12.21 13.41
CA ARG A 615 24.16 -12.60 12.22
C ARG A 615 25.51 -13.25 12.57
N THR A 616 25.99 -13.13 13.81
CA THR A 616 27.21 -13.79 14.28
C THR A 616 26.96 -15.19 14.86
N ALA A 617 25.70 -15.51 15.17
CA ALA A 617 25.28 -16.77 15.77
C ALA A 617 24.52 -17.72 14.81
N VAL A 618 23.87 -17.19 13.76
CA VAL A 618 23.11 -18.00 12.79
C VAL A 618 23.89 -18.34 11.51
N THR A 619 23.49 -19.41 10.82
CA THR A 619 24.07 -19.82 9.53
C THR A 619 23.36 -19.17 8.33
N GLU A 620 23.98 -19.18 7.15
CA GLU A 620 23.35 -18.73 5.89
C GLU A 620 22.04 -19.48 5.57
N ASP A 621 21.87 -20.72 6.02
CA ASP A 621 20.65 -21.50 5.79
C ASP A 621 19.54 -21.12 6.79
N ASP A 622 19.88 -20.66 7.99
CA ASP A 622 18.89 -20.11 8.93
C ASP A 622 18.41 -18.73 8.45
N ILE A 623 19.31 -17.95 7.83
CA ILE A 623 18.96 -16.72 7.09
C ILE A 623 18.06 -17.04 5.89
N GLU A 624 18.24 -18.21 5.24
CA GLU A 624 17.37 -18.69 4.17
C GLU A 624 15.98 -19.10 4.70
N ASP A 625 15.88 -19.76 5.86
CA ASP A 625 14.59 -20.03 6.54
C ASP A 625 13.81 -18.72 6.80
N TRP A 626 14.48 -17.67 7.32
CA TRP A 626 13.87 -16.35 7.52
C TRP A 626 13.44 -15.68 6.20
N ARG A 627 14.20 -15.90 5.11
CA ARG A 627 13.88 -15.40 3.77
C ARG A 627 12.64 -16.08 3.19
N TYR A 628 12.52 -17.40 3.32
CA TYR A 628 11.31 -18.16 2.95
C TYR A 628 10.08 -17.68 3.75
N LEU A 629 10.22 -17.52 5.06
CA LEU A 629 9.18 -16.96 5.93
C LEU A 629 8.72 -15.57 5.45
N PHE A 630 9.64 -14.66 5.12
CA PHE A 630 9.28 -13.34 4.60
C PHE A 630 8.44 -13.44 3.32
N TRP A 631 8.84 -14.29 2.36
CA TRP A 631 8.12 -14.42 1.09
C TRP A 631 6.75 -15.08 1.24
N CYS A 632 6.57 -16.00 2.20
CA CYS A 632 5.24 -16.49 2.60
C CYS A 632 4.35 -15.38 3.18
N ILE A 633 4.90 -14.52 4.05
CA ILE A 633 4.19 -13.34 4.59
C ILE A 633 3.83 -12.34 3.47
N TYR A 634 4.73 -12.12 2.52
CA TYR A 634 4.50 -11.24 1.36
C TYR A 634 3.35 -11.72 0.47
N CYS A 635 3.25 -13.03 0.22
CA CYS A 635 2.11 -13.60 -0.51
C CYS A 635 0.81 -13.47 0.27
N LEU A 636 0.78 -13.80 1.57
CA LEU A 636 -0.40 -13.67 2.42
C LEU A 636 -0.91 -12.21 2.49
N ASP A 637 -0.02 -11.24 2.73
CA ASP A 637 -0.35 -9.82 2.73
C ASP A 637 -0.89 -9.36 1.37
N SER A 638 -0.30 -9.85 0.27
CA SER A 638 -0.77 -9.56 -1.08
C SER A 638 -2.17 -10.14 -1.34
N TYR A 639 -2.40 -11.44 -1.17
CA TYR A 639 -3.70 -12.07 -1.43
C TYR A 639 -4.80 -11.52 -0.53
N SER A 640 -4.52 -11.31 0.75
CA SER A 640 -5.50 -10.77 1.70
C SER A 640 -5.95 -9.37 1.31
N ASN A 641 -5.02 -8.45 1.05
CA ASN A 641 -5.39 -7.07 0.76
C ASN A 641 -5.97 -6.89 -0.66
N ILE A 642 -5.56 -7.69 -1.65
CA ILE A 642 -6.18 -7.69 -2.99
C ILE A 642 -7.63 -8.18 -2.94
N THR A 643 -7.95 -9.13 -2.06
CA THR A 643 -9.31 -9.71 -1.95
C THR A 643 -10.24 -8.89 -1.05
N VAL A 644 -9.72 -8.29 0.01
CA VAL A 644 -10.46 -7.36 0.90
C VAL A 644 -10.62 -5.97 0.27
N GLY A 645 -9.72 -5.57 -0.64
CA GLY A 645 -9.74 -4.27 -1.33
C GLY A 645 -9.00 -3.16 -0.58
N THR A 646 -8.09 -3.52 0.31
CA THR A 646 -7.30 -2.66 1.19
C THR A 646 -5.88 -2.41 0.63
N PRO A 647 -5.13 -1.42 1.14
CA PRO A 647 -3.69 -1.35 0.86
C PRO A 647 -2.95 -2.50 1.56
N PRO A 648 -2.02 -3.20 0.88
CA PRO A 648 -1.12 -4.16 1.51
C PRO A 648 -0.19 -3.49 2.52
N VAL A 649 0.24 -4.24 3.54
CA VAL A 649 1.14 -3.74 4.60
C VAL A 649 2.58 -3.69 4.12
N VAL A 650 3.05 -4.66 3.32
CA VAL A 650 4.48 -4.81 2.98
C VAL A 650 4.83 -3.98 1.73
N GLU A 651 4.96 -2.66 1.86
CA GLU A 651 5.38 -1.70 0.81
C GLU A 651 6.57 -2.21 -0.03
N LEU A 652 6.51 -2.06 -1.36
CA LEU A 652 7.47 -2.66 -2.29
C LEU A 652 8.84 -2.02 -2.15
N GLU A 653 8.84 -0.69 -2.07
CA GLU A 653 9.98 0.21 -1.88
C GLU A 653 10.69 0.06 -0.52
N SER A 654 10.23 -0.87 0.32
CA SER A 654 10.81 -1.19 1.64
C SER A 654 11.50 -2.57 1.69
N ILE A 655 11.53 -3.30 0.57
CA ILE A 655 11.99 -4.70 0.54
C ILE A 655 13.48 -4.76 0.20
N ASN A 656 14.30 -4.96 1.23
CA ASN A 656 15.72 -5.32 1.10
C ASN A 656 15.97 -6.75 1.60
N THR A 657 15.07 -7.66 1.23
CA THR A 657 15.22 -9.11 1.36
C THR A 657 15.30 -9.68 -0.04
N ALA A 658 16.35 -10.46 -0.34
CA ALA A 658 16.51 -11.10 -1.63
C ALA A 658 15.47 -12.23 -1.83
N LEU A 659 15.12 -12.52 -3.08
CA LEU A 659 14.41 -13.72 -3.50
C LEU A 659 15.19 -14.98 -3.07
N ALA A 660 14.48 -16.10 -2.86
CA ALA A 660 15.07 -17.32 -2.33
C ALA A 660 16.18 -17.87 -3.23
N ARG A 661 17.30 -18.26 -2.61
CA ARG A 661 18.59 -18.56 -3.24
C ARG A 661 18.84 -20.07 -3.34
N ARG A 662 18.23 -20.87 -2.47
CA ARG A 662 18.44 -22.34 -2.38
C ARG A 662 17.13 -23.07 -2.04
N PRO A 663 16.84 -24.24 -2.64
CA PRO A 663 15.77 -25.10 -2.17
C PRO A 663 16.05 -25.61 -0.75
N HIS A 664 15.01 -25.75 0.07
CA HIS A 664 15.08 -26.32 1.43
C HIS A 664 15.69 -27.74 1.50
N ASP A 665 15.64 -28.52 0.42
CA ASP A 665 15.93 -29.96 0.44
C ASP A 665 17.34 -30.31 -0.10
N GLN A 666 18.20 -29.33 -0.37
CA GLN A 666 19.55 -29.55 -0.92
C GLN A 666 20.65 -29.46 0.14
N VAL A 667 21.10 -30.64 0.62
CA VAL A 667 22.30 -30.76 1.47
C VAL A 667 23.53 -30.18 0.77
N HIS A 668 24.36 -29.45 1.54
CA HIS A 668 25.47 -28.66 1.01
C HIS A 668 26.40 -29.40 0.03
N SER A 669 26.60 -28.81 -1.15
CA SER A 669 27.83 -28.96 -1.91
C SER A 669 28.57 -27.61 -1.99
N LEU A 670 29.89 -27.63 -1.80
CA LEU A 670 30.70 -26.42 -1.60
C LEU A 670 31.09 -25.77 -2.94
N SER A 671 30.34 -24.76 -3.41
CA SER A 671 30.92 -23.71 -4.29
C SER A 671 30.04 -22.46 -4.46
N THR A 672 30.72 -21.30 -4.40
CA THR A 672 30.36 -20.02 -5.08
C THR A 672 29.06 -19.28 -4.71
N SER A 673 29.10 -17.96 -4.90
CA SER A 673 28.04 -17.02 -4.53
C SER A 673 26.88 -17.03 -5.54
N ILE A 674 25.79 -17.71 -5.20
CA ILE A 674 24.48 -17.47 -5.85
C ILE A 674 24.12 -15.98 -5.63
N PRO A 675 23.87 -15.21 -6.70
CA PRO A 675 23.63 -13.78 -6.61
C PRO A 675 22.37 -13.47 -5.80
N LYS A 676 22.38 -12.34 -5.10
CA LYS A 676 21.16 -11.80 -4.48
C LYS A 676 20.34 -11.13 -5.60
N ILE A 677 19.10 -11.57 -5.77
CA ILE A 677 18.14 -10.99 -6.72
C ILE A 677 17.01 -10.40 -5.89
N PHE A 678 16.60 -9.17 -6.18
CA PHE A 678 15.57 -8.45 -5.45
C PHE A 678 14.35 -8.17 -6.36
N LEU A 679 13.21 -7.88 -5.76
CA LEU A 679 12.16 -7.13 -6.47
C LEU A 679 12.63 -5.67 -6.66
N PRO A 680 12.18 -4.95 -7.70
CA PRO A 680 12.49 -3.54 -7.88
C PRO A 680 11.55 -2.65 -7.06
N ASP A 681 11.95 -1.40 -6.82
CA ASP A 681 11.09 -0.37 -6.22
C ASP A 681 9.92 0.01 -7.14
N ASP A 682 10.14 0.06 -8.46
CA ASP A 682 9.11 0.36 -9.46
C ASP A 682 8.69 -0.91 -10.24
N VAL A 683 7.38 -1.04 -10.48
CA VAL A 683 6.80 -2.12 -11.28
C VAL A 683 7.23 -2.06 -12.76
N GLU A 684 7.61 -0.89 -13.29
CA GLU A 684 8.10 -0.79 -14.68
C GLU A 684 9.38 -1.63 -14.92
N ASP A 685 10.20 -1.86 -13.90
CA ASP A 685 11.46 -2.62 -13.97
C ASP A 685 11.32 -4.11 -13.59
N ILE A 686 10.11 -4.60 -13.29
CA ILE A 686 9.90 -5.97 -12.78
C ILE A 686 10.30 -7.08 -13.77
N TRP A 687 10.43 -6.75 -15.05
CA TRP A 687 10.95 -7.64 -16.08
C TRP A 687 12.48 -7.85 -15.95
N GLU A 688 13.22 -6.95 -15.30
CA GLU A 688 14.66 -7.11 -15.03
C GLU A 688 14.87 -8.21 -14.00
N THR A 689 14.13 -8.17 -12.88
CA THR A 689 14.09 -9.24 -11.88
C THR A 689 13.68 -10.57 -12.50
N ALA A 690 12.68 -10.59 -13.38
CA ALA A 690 12.28 -11.80 -14.09
C ALA A 690 13.43 -12.36 -14.96
N LYS A 691 14.15 -11.52 -15.73
CA LYS A 691 15.34 -11.95 -16.48
C LYS A 691 16.45 -12.45 -15.57
N ALA A 692 16.68 -11.82 -14.42
CA ALA A 692 17.68 -12.25 -13.44
C ALA A 692 17.34 -13.64 -12.88
N VAL A 693 16.10 -13.88 -12.47
CA VAL A 693 15.61 -15.19 -11.99
C VAL A 693 15.78 -16.27 -13.07
N VAL A 694 15.34 -15.98 -14.30
CA VAL A 694 15.46 -16.92 -15.42
C VAL A 694 16.92 -17.22 -15.78
N SER A 695 17.81 -16.22 -15.73
CA SER A 695 19.23 -16.37 -16.02
C SER A 695 19.99 -17.12 -14.91
N ASN A 696 19.51 -17.03 -13.67
CA ASN A 696 20.06 -17.75 -12.52
C ASN A 696 19.71 -19.25 -12.54
N GLY A 697 18.63 -19.65 -13.23
CA GLY A 697 18.23 -21.05 -13.45
C GLY A 697 17.76 -21.83 -12.21
N THR A 698 18.06 -21.35 -11.00
CA THR A 698 17.70 -21.97 -9.73
C THR A 698 16.35 -21.42 -9.23
N MET A 699 15.45 -22.31 -8.80
CA MET A 699 14.13 -21.98 -8.24
C MET A 699 13.25 -21.08 -9.10
N VAL A 700 13.37 -21.19 -10.44
CA VAL A 700 12.73 -20.26 -11.40
C VAL A 700 11.24 -20.09 -11.15
N ASN A 701 10.47 -21.17 -10.95
CA ASN A 701 9.02 -21.07 -10.76
C ASN A 701 8.65 -20.50 -9.37
N TYR A 702 9.41 -20.77 -8.31
CA TYR A 702 9.17 -20.17 -6.98
C TYR A 702 9.49 -18.66 -6.99
N ASN A 703 10.63 -18.26 -7.57
CA ASN A 703 11.02 -16.86 -7.60
C ASN A 703 10.18 -16.02 -8.60
N LEU A 704 9.70 -16.63 -9.69
CA LEU A 704 8.69 -16.00 -10.56
C LEU A 704 7.29 -15.94 -9.92
N HIS A 705 7.03 -16.69 -8.84
CA HIS A 705 5.80 -16.52 -8.06
C HIS A 705 5.77 -15.12 -7.44
N MET A 706 6.82 -14.71 -6.73
CA MET A 706 6.91 -13.38 -6.11
C MET A 706 6.81 -12.25 -7.14
N VAL A 707 7.46 -12.40 -8.30
CA VAL A 707 7.35 -11.48 -9.43
C VAL A 707 5.90 -11.36 -9.95
N THR A 708 5.20 -12.48 -10.16
CA THR A 708 3.84 -12.45 -10.69
C THR A 708 2.80 -12.02 -9.64
N THR A 709 3.00 -12.35 -8.37
CA THR A 709 2.24 -11.81 -7.23
C THR A 709 2.38 -10.29 -7.13
N THR A 710 3.59 -9.76 -7.34
CA THR A 710 3.83 -8.30 -7.35
C THR A 710 3.09 -7.61 -8.49
N ALA A 711 3.09 -8.20 -9.70
CA ALA A 711 2.32 -7.69 -10.84
C ALA A 711 0.79 -7.74 -10.58
N LEU A 712 0.30 -8.82 -9.98
CA LEU A 712 -1.10 -8.97 -9.56
C LEU A 712 -1.48 -7.94 -8.47
N ARG A 713 -0.58 -7.67 -7.52
CA ARG A 713 -0.75 -6.65 -6.47
C ARG A 713 -0.85 -5.23 -7.01
N GLN A 714 -0.04 -4.88 -8.01
CA GLN A 714 -0.14 -3.57 -8.69
C GLN A 714 -1.43 -3.44 -9.51
N ALA A 715 -1.95 -4.53 -10.07
CA ALA A 715 -3.28 -4.56 -10.65
C ALA A 715 -4.40 -4.43 -9.58
N GLY A 716 -4.28 -5.12 -8.44
CA GLY A 716 -5.20 -4.99 -7.30
C GLY A 716 -5.30 -3.54 -6.78
N TYR A 717 -4.18 -2.81 -6.76
CA TYR A 717 -4.17 -1.37 -6.45
C TYR A 717 -4.99 -0.55 -7.46
N ILE A 718 -4.93 -0.86 -8.76
CA ILE A 718 -5.76 -0.24 -9.82
C ILE A 718 -7.26 -0.57 -9.66
N LEU A 719 -7.58 -1.77 -9.15
CA LEU A 719 -8.95 -2.18 -8.83
C LEU A 719 -9.49 -1.38 -7.64
N ARG A 720 -8.69 -1.23 -6.57
CA ARG A 720 -9.03 -0.42 -5.39
C ARG A 720 -9.27 1.06 -5.73
N LEU A 721 -8.41 1.68 -6.54
CA LEU A 721 -8.56 3.08 -6.94
C LEU A 721 -9.73 3.37 -7.89
N ARG A 722 -10.53 2.38 -8.31
CA ARG A 722 -11.53 2.54 -9.38
C ARG A 722 -12.65 3.54 -9.08
N ALA A 723 -12.79 3.98 -7.84
CA ALA A 723 -13.68 5.08 -7.44
C ALA A 723 -13.14 6.50 -7.79
N GLU A 724 -11.84 6.68 -8.06
CA GLU A 724 -11.21 8.01 -8.01
C GLU A 724 -10.33 8.39 -9.22
N GLY A 725 -10.66 9.54 -9.82
CA GLY A 725 -9.68 10.50 -10.33
C GLY A 725 -9.02 10.24 -11.70
N LYS A 726 -8.53 11.32 -12.32
CA LYS A 726 -7.88 11.31 -13.65
C LYS A 726 -6.51 10.60 -13.69
N ARG A 727 -5.83 10.44 -12.54
CA ARG A 727 -4.49 9.82 -12.46
C ARG A 727 -4.49 8.33 -12.83
N LEU A 728 -5.65 7.67 -12.76
CA LEU A 728 -5.76 6.22 -12.86
C LEU A 728 -5.46 5.68 -14.27
N TYR A 729 -5.75 6.44 -15.33
CA TYR A 729 -5.43 6.04 -16.71
C TYR A 729 -3.92 5.91 -16.95
N THR A 730 -3.10 6.81 -16.37
CA THR A 730 -1.64 6.72 -16.45
C THR A 730 -1.13 5.45 -15.78
N ARG A 731 -1.60 5.13 -14.56
CA ARG A 731 -1.17 3.92 -13.86
C ARG A 731 -1.62 2.62 -14.55
N ILE A 732 -2.79 2.62 -15.21
CA ILE A 732 -3.23 1.52 -16.08
C ILE A 732 -2.25 1.35 -17.26
N ALA A 733 -1.83 2.43 -17.93
CA ALA A 733 -0.86 2.35 -19.02
C ALA A 733 0.51 1.84 -18.55
N THR A 734 1.02 2.34 -17.42
CA THR A 734 2.25 1.86 -16.76
C THR A 734 2.19 0.36 -16.46
N VAL A 735 1.17 -0.11 -15.73
CA VAL A 735 1.07 -1.55 -15.37
C VAL A 735 0.83 -2.42 -16.61
N LYS A 736 0.14 -1.92 -17.64
CA LYS A 736 0.01 -2.61 -18.95
C LYS A 736 1.35 -2.74 -19.67
N GLY A 737 2.19 -1.72 -19.61
CA GLY A 737 3.57 -1.74 -20.12
C GLY A 737 4.44 -2.75 -19.35
N ALA A 738 4.43 -2.67 -18.02
CA ALA A 738 5.16 -3.60 -17.15
C ALA A 738 4.76 -5.07 -17.38
N ILE A 739 3.46 -5.38 -17.48
CA ILE A 739 2.97 -6.74 -17.77
C ILE A 739 3.41 -7.19 -19.18
N ALA A 740 3.44 -6.30 -20.17
CA ALA A 740 3.93 -6.64 -21.51
C ALA A 740 5.44 -6.93 -21.53
N ALA A 741 6.26 -6.10 -20.85
CA ALA A 741 7.69 -6.32 -20.70
C ALA A 741 7.99 -7.62 -19.91
N LEU A 742 7.24 -7.86 -18.83
CA LEU A 742 7.31 -9.09 -18.04
C LEU A 742 6.97 -10.32 -18.89
N ARG A 743 5.87 -10.32 -19.65
CA ARG A 743 5.52 -11.41 -20.59
C ARG A 743 6.65 -11.71 -21.60
N LEU A 744 7.40 -10.70 -22.03
CA LEU A 744 8.55 -10.84 -22.96
C LEU A 744 9.87 -11.24 -22.27
N SER A 745 9.95 -11.20 -20.94
CA SER A 745 11.12 -11.63 -20.16
C SER A 745 11.09 -13.09 -19.70
N LEU A 746 9.92 -13.73 -19.77
CA LEU A 746 9.71 -15.10 -19.31
C LEU A 746 10.39 -16.13 -20.25
N PRO A 747 10.67 -17.36 -19.77
CA PRO A 747 11.21 -18.43 -20.61
C PRO A 747 10.36 -18.73 -21.85
N SER A 748 11.00 -19.25 -22.89
CA SER A 748 10.29 -19.72 -24.09
C SER A 748 9.23 -20.76 -23.70
N ARG A 749 8.00 -20.58 -24.21
CA ARG A 749 6.80 -21.38 -23.86
C ARG A 749 6.38 -21.36 -22.39
N TYR A 750 6.89 -20.47 -21.54
CA TYR A 750 6.48 -20.43 -20.11
C TYR A 750 4.98 -20.25 -19.91
N LEU A 751 4.33 -19.44 -20.76
CA LEU A 751 2.88 -19.19 -20.74
C LEU A 751 2.02 -20.31 -21.38
N ASN A 752 2.62 -21.40 -21.88
CA ASN A 752 1.89 -22.57 -22.38
C ASN A 752 1.35 -23.38 -21.19
N PRO A 753 0.03 -23.58 -21.03
CA PRO A 753 -0.50 -24.34 -19.89
C PRO A 753 -0.01 -25.80 -19.80
N ALA A 754 0.33 -26.44 -20.93
CA ALA A 754 0.81 -27.82 -20.92
C ALA A 754 2.17 -27.96 -20.19
N ARG A 755 2.39 -29.13 -19.57
CA ARG A 755 3.63 -29.49 -18.85
C ARG A 755 4.81 -29.66 -19.81
N ASN A 756 5.94 -29.04 -19.50
CA ASN A 756 7.19 -29.13 -20.27
C ASN A 756 8.00 -30.39 -19.91
N ALA A 757 7.38 -31.58 -19.98
CA ALA A 757 7.98 -32.84 -19.55
C ALA A 757 9.32 -33.17 -20.25
N LEU A 758 9.49 -32.78 -21.51
CA LEU A 758 10.75 -32.92 -22.26
C LEU A 758 11.91 -32.06 -21.72
N SER A 759 11.61 -31.06 -20.89
CA SER A 759 12.59 -30.19 -20.21
C SER A 759 12.83 -30.60 -18.76
N GLY A 760 12.29 -31.74 -18.32
CA GLY A 760 12.45 -32.25 -16.95
C GLY A 760 11.50 -31.65 -15.91
N GLU A 761 10.61 -30.74 -16.29
CA GLU A 761 9.67 -30.08 -15.36
C GLU A 761 8.84 -31.11 -14.57
N SER A 762 8.94 -31.09 -13.24
CA SER A 762 8.15 -31.95 -12.35
C SER A 762 6.68 -31.55 -12.32
N CYS A 763 5.81 -32.41 -11.76
CA CYS A 763 4.39 -32.10 -11.64
C CYS A 763 4.14 -30.90 -10.71
N ILE A 764 4.91 -30.79 -9.61
CA ILE A 764 4.76 -29.68 -8.65
C ILE A 764 5.25 -28.36 -9.28
N GLU A 765 6.42 -28.35 -9.94
CA GLU A 765 6.92 -27.16 -10.64
C GLU A 765 5.94 -26.67 -11.73
N HIS A 766 5.30 -27.61 -12.44
CA HIS A 766 4.25 -27.28 -13.41
C HIS A 766 3.07 -26.58 -12.76
N HIS A 767 2.56 -27.04 -11.61
CA HIS A 767 1.44 -26.40 -10.90
C HIS A 767 1.80 -25.04 -10.28
N ILE A 768 3.05 -24.87 -9.81
CA ILE A 768 3.57 -23.54 -9.42
C ILE A 768 3.61 -22.62 -10.65
N ARG A 769 4.05 -23.11 -11.82
CA ARG A 769 4.02 -22.33 -13.07
C ARG A 769 2.59 -22.00 -13.51
N LEU A 770 1.64 -22.92 -13.39
CA LEU A 770 0.22 -22.65 -13.68
C LEU A 770 -0.31 -21.51 -12.80
N THR A 771 0.00 -21.52 -11.50
CA THR A 771 -0.32 -20.44 -10.56
C THR A 771 0.26 -19.09 -11.02
N ASN A 772 1.53 -19.08 -11.44
CA ASN A 772 2.19 -17.87 -11.95
C ASN A 772 1.55 -17.36 -13.26
N ILE A 773 1.01 -18.25 -14.10
CA ILE A 773 0.20 -17.86 -15.27
C ILE A 773 -1.14 -17.28 -14.81
N LEU A 774 -1.85 -17.90 -13.85
CA LEU A 774 -3.12 -17.37 -13.30
C LEU A 774 -2.93 -15.94 -12.77
N HIS A 775 -1.83 -15.66 -12.05
CA HIS A 775 -1.49 -14.32 -11.57
C HIS A 775 -1.41 -13.30 -12.72
N LEU A 776 -0.69 -13.64 -13.78
CA LEU A 776 -0.55 -12.78 -14.96
C LEU A 776 -1.87 -12.57 -15.70
N GLN A 777 -2.72 -13.60 -15.80
CA GLN A 777 -4.03 -13.45 -16.42
C GLN A 777 -4.97 -12.61 -15.55
N MET A 778 -5.00 -12.80 -14.23
CA MET A 778 -5.80 -11.96 -13.33
C MET A 778 -5.35 -10.49 -13.35
N ALA A 779 -4.03 -10.25 -13.31
CA ALA A 779 -3.47 -8.91 -13.45
C ALA A 779 -3.90 -8.26 -14.78
N SER A 780 -3.89 -9.05 -15.87
CA SER A 780 -4.35 -8.62 -17.20
C SER A 780 -5.85 -8.32 -17.23
N LEU A 781 -6.68 -9.20 -16.65
CA LEU A 781 -8.13 -9.03 -16.53
C LEU A 781 -8.46 -7.70 -15.85
N ILE A 782 -7.87 -7.45 -14.67
CA ILE A 782 -8.09 -6.24 -13.87
C ILE A 782 -7.77 -4.94 -14.65
N ILE A 783 -6.67 -4.89 -15.39
CA ILE A 783 -6.32 -3.69 -16.19
C ILE A 783 -7.17 -3.53 -17.46
N THR A 784 -7.87 -4.59 -17.89
CA THR A 784 -8.81 -4.54 -19.03
C THR A 784 -10.28 -4.27 -18.63
N ILE A 785 -10.63 -4.16 -17.34
CA ILE A 785 -12.03 -3.94 -16.96
C ILE A 785 -12.51 -2.58 -17.50
N PRO A 786 -13.52 -2.55 -18.40
CA PRO A 786 -13.98 -1.34 -19.07
C PRO A 786 -14.72 -0.39 -18.11
N ARG A 787 -14.91 0.87 -18.55
CA ARG A 787 -15.40 1.98 -17.72
C ARG A 787 -16.06 3.07 -18.56
N GLY A 788 -17.29 3.47 -18.23
CA GLY A 788 -17.91 4.70 -18.72
C GLY A 788 -18.46 4.60 -20.15
N PHE A 789 -19.29 3.59 -20.42
CA PHE A 789 -19.89 3.29 -21.72
C PHE A 789 -20.52 4.53 -22.39
N GLU A 790 -21.29 5.34 -21.64
CA GLU A 790 -21.92 6.57 -22.14
C GLU A 790 -20.93 7.66 -22.64
N LYS A 791 -19.64 7.55 -22.27
CA LYS A 791 -18.60 8.57 -22.52
C LYS A 791 -17.61 8.14 -23.58
N ASP A 792 -17.38 6.84 -23.71
CA ASP A 792 -16.46 6.23 -24.68
C ASP A 792 -16.93 4.81 -25.02
N GLU A 793 -17.92 4.69 -25.89
CA GLU A 793 -18.48 3.41 -26.34
C GLU A 793 -17.43 2.54 -27.04
N GLU A 794 -16.56 3.14 -27.88
CA GLU A 794 -15.52 2.43 -28.63
C GLU A 794 -14.42 1.89 -27.69
N GLY A 795 -13.93 2.73 -26.76
CA GLY A 795 -12.98 2.34 -25.74
C GLY A 795 -13.57 1.37 -24.70
N PHE A 796 -14.84 1.49 -24.35
CA PHE A 796 -15.54 0.50 -23.54
C PHE A 796 -15.55 -0.85 -24.25
N MET A 797 -16.02 -0.90 -25.50
CA MET A 797 -16.15 -2.15 -26.26
C MET A 797 -14.80 -2.81 -26.51
N GLN A 798 -13.74 -2.04 -26.82
CA GLN A 798 -12.39 -2.58 -26.97
C GLN A 798 -11.88 -3.25 -25.69
N ASN A 799 -12.07 -2.61 -24.53
CA ASN A 799 -11.64 -3.16 -23.25
C ASN A 799 -12.55 -4.32 -22.79
N TRP A 800 -13.87 -4.26 -23.07
CA TRP A 800 -14.80 -5.34 -22.80
C TRP A 800 -14.41 -6.62 -23.55
N MET A 801 -14.24 -6.54 -24.87
CA MET A 801 -13.73 -7.67 -25.66
C MET A 801 -12.33 -8.12 -25.20
N GLY A 802 -11.46 -7.18 -24.82
CA GLY A 802 -10.13 -7.47 -24.28
C GLY A 802 -10.12 -8.23 -22.94
N SER A 803 -11.19 -8.12 -22.13
CA SER A 803 -11.32 -8.84 -20.87
C SER A 803 -11.60 -10.34 -21.02
N LEU A 804 -12.06 -10.77 -22.21
CA LEU A 804 -12.38 -12.17 -22.49
C LEU A 804 -11.14 -13.05 -22.64
N GLU A 805 -10.07 -12.56 -23.29
CA GLU A 805 -8.84 -13.32 -23.51
C GLU A 805 -8.21 -13.81 -22.19
N PRO A 806 -8.01 -12.96 -21.14
CA PRO A 806 -7.59 -13.41 -19.82
C PRO A 806 -8.48 -14.51 -19.21
N CYS A 807 -9.80 -14.41 -19.35
CA CYS A 807 -10.72 -15.42 -18.81
C CYS A 807 -10.59 -16.77 -19.55
N GLN A 808 -10.44 -16.74 -20.87
CA GLN A 808 -10.19 -17.94 -21.67
C GLN A 808 -8.83 -18.57 -21.33
N ASN A 809 -7.78 -17.75 -21.14
CA ASN A 809 -6.48 -18.23 -20.70
C ASN A 809 -6.53 -18.86 -19.30
N ILE A 810 -7.37 -18.36 -18.38
CA ILE A 810 -7.60 -18.96 -17.05
C ILE A 810 -8.30 -20.32 -17.19
N VAL A 811 -9.31 -20.45 -18.05
CA VAL A 811 -9.93 -21.75 -18.37
C VAL A 811 -8.88 -22.73 -18.89
N SER A 812 -8.05 -22.34 -19.87
CA SER A 812 -7.03 -23.26 -20.41
C SER A 812 -5.84 -23.54 -19.48
N VAL A 813 -5.69 -22.81 -18.38
CA VAL A 813 -4.83 -23.23 -17.25
C VAL A 813 -5.51 -24.28 -16.38
N VAL A 814 -6.79 -24.08 -16.05
CA VAL A 814 -7.60 -25.06 -15.29
C VAL A 814 -7.79 -26.37 -16.07
N GLU A 815 -7.88 -26.33 -17.40
CA GLU A 815 -7.89 -27.50 -18.30
C GLU A 815 -6.62 -28.39 -18.21
N GLN A 816 -5.55 -27.94 -17.56
CA GLN A 816 -4.28 -28.68 -17.41
C GLN A 816 -3.93 -29.03 -15.96
N TRP A 817 -4.87 -28.84 -15.03
CA TRP A 817 -4.65 -29.04 -13.61
C TRP A 817 -4.93 -30.49 -13.17
N ASP A 818 -4.03 -31.07 -12.39
CA ASP A 818 -4.13 -32.43 -11.85
C ASP A 818 -4.84 -32.44 -10.50
N ASN A 819 -5.79 -33.37 -10.27
CA ASN A 819 -6.52 -33.43 -9.01
C ASN A 819 -5.63 -33.83 -7.81
N GLN A 820 -4.47 -34.45 -8.05
CA GLN A 820 -3.53 -34.86 -7.01
C GLN A 820 -2.77 -33.68 -6.38
N HIS A 821 -2.66 -32.54 -7.07
CA HIS A 821 -1.87 -31.38 -6.62
C HIS A 821 -2.70 -30.22 -6.04
N PHE A 822 -3.99 -30.45 -5.73
CA PHE A 822 -4.82 -29.46 -5.05
C PHE A 822 -4.36 -29.10 -3.63
N PRO A 823 -3.85 -30.03 -2.79
CA PRO A 823 -3.29 -29.67 -1.48
C PRO A 823 -2.02 -28.80 -1.58
N HIS A 824 -1.24 -29.01 -2.64
CA HIS A 824 0.12 -28.49 -2.81
C HIS A 824 0.18 -27.00 -3.20
N ILE A 825 -0.97 -26.33 -3.38
CA ILE A 825 -1.05 -24.97 -3.94
C ILE A 825 -1.97 -24.11 -3.08
N ASP A 826 -1.58 -22.86 -2.86
CA ASP A 826 -2.30 -21.87 -2.07
C ASP A 826 -3.75 -21.68 -2.61
N PRO A 827 -4.80 -21.93 -1.79
CA PRO A 827 -6.19 -21.79 -2.20
C PRO A 827 -6.60 -20.37 -2.63
N ALA A 828 -5.79 -19.33 -2.39
CA ALA A 828 -6.02 -17.97 -2.87
C ALA A 828 -6.21 -17.87 -4.39
N ILE A 829 -5.69 -18.83 -5.17
CA ILE A 829 -5.97 -18.89 -6.62
C ILE A 829 -7.47 -19.05 -6.94
N CYS A 830 -8.28 -19.53 -5.99
CA CYS A 830 -9.74 -19.60 -6.13
C CYS A 830 -10.37 -18.22 -6.36
N PHE A 831 -9.78 -17.13 -5.86
CA PHE A 831 -10.26 -15.77 -6.12
C PHE A 831 -10.07 -15.36 -7.60
N ILE A 832 -9.03 -15.87 -8.26
CA ILE A 832 -8.77 -15.67 -9.70
C ILE A 832 -9.80 -16.44 -10.52
N VAL A 833 -10.00 -17.72 -10.19
CA VAL A 833 -10.97 -18.61 -10.85
C VAL A 833 -12.39 -18.08 -10.71
N PHE A 834 -12.79 -17.65 -9.50
CA PHE A 834 -14.08 -17.00 -9.25
C PHE A 834 -14.24 -15.70 -10.05
N SER A 835 -13.20 -14.87 -10.15
CA SER A 835 -13.27 -13.61 -10.91
C SER A 835 -13.44 -13.86 -12.40
N ALA A 836 -12.72 -14.82 -12.98
CA ALA A 836 -12.92 -15.23 -14.36
C ALA A 836 -14.32 -15.82 -14.60
N LEU A 837 -14.82 -16.65 -13.68
CA LEU A 837 -16.16 -17.26 -13.71
C LEU A 837 -17.28 -16.19 -13.72
N CYS A 838 -17.15 -15.13 -12.91
CA CYS A 838 -18.05 -13.98 -12.93
C CYS A 838 -17.98 -13.17 -14.23
N PHE A 839 -16.79 -12.91 -14.78
CA PHE A 839 -16.65 -12.19 -16.06
C PHE A 839 -17.18 -13.00 -17.24
N LEU A 840 -16.98 -14.32 -17.25
CA LEU A 840 -17.55 -15.23 -18.24
C LEU A 840 -19.08 -15.21 -18.22
N GLU A 841 -19.71 -15.15 -17.04
CA GLU A 841 -21.17 -15.00 -16.94
C GLU A 841 -21.63 -13.65 -17.51
N LEU A 842 -20.95 -12.53 -17.22
CA LEU A 842 -21.28 -11.23 -17.83
C LEU A 842 -21.12 -11.23 -19.36
N HIS A 843 -20.11 -11.91 -19.92
CA HIS A 843 -19.95 -12.09 -21.38
C HIS A 843 -21.08 -12.93 -21.97
N ARG A 844 -21.50 -14.00 -21.28
CA ARG A 844 -22.64 -14.86 -21.65
C ARG A 844 -23.95 -14.06 -21.67
N LEU A 845 -24.23 -13.30 -20.61
CA LEU A 845 -25.45 -12.50 -20.45
C LEU A 845 -25.54 -11.30 -21.40
N SER A 846 -24.41 -10.74 -21.84
CA SER A 846 -24.37 -9.59 -22.77
C SER A 846 -24.22 -9.96 -24.26
N THR A 847 -24.25 -11.26 -24.59
CA THR A 847 -24.20 -11.73 -25.98
C THR A 847 -25.59 -11.72 -26.63
N ALA A 848 -25.74 -10.96 -27.71
CA ALA A 848 -27.02 -10.80 -28.42
C ALA A 848 -27.51 -12.03 -29.23
N ASP A 849 -26.68 -13.06 -29.36
CA ASP A 849 -27.03 -14.35 -30.00
C ASP A 849 -26.78 -15.52 -29.02
N PRO A 850 -27.80 -15.98 -28.29
CA PRO A 850 -27.68 -17.13 -27.38
C PRO A 850 -27.36 -18.46 -28.08
N ALA A 851 -27.48 -18.55 -29.41
CA ALA A 851 -27.14 -19.73 -30.18
C ALA A 851 -25.71 -19.68 -30.77
N ALA A 852 -24.95 -18.60 -30.50
CA ALA A 852 -23.59 -18.46 -31.00
C ALA A 852 -22.69 -19.61 -30.48
N PRO A 853 -21.89 -20.30 -31.33
CA PRO A 853 -21.01 -21.39 -30.90
C PRO A 853 -19.98 -21.02 -29.82
N PHE A 854 -19.77 -19.72 -29.61
CA PHE A 854 -18.96 -19.16 -28.54
C PHE A 854 -19.59 -19.33 -27.14
N ILE A 855 -20.92 -19.27 -27.00
CA ILE A 855 -21.61 -19.48 -25.72
C ILE A 855 -21.35 -20.89 -25.18
N ALA A 856 -21.42 -21.92 -26.04
CA ALA A 856 -21.08 -23.29 -25.68
C ALA A 856 -19.60 -23.51 -25.29
N ASN A 857 -18.71 -22.55 -25.57
CA ASN A 857 -17.34 -22.53 -25.04
C ASN A 857 -17.26 -21.78 -23.70
N ILE A 858 -18.07 -20.72 -23.48
CA ILE A 858 -18.24 -20.13 -22.16
C ILE A 858 -18.81 -21.16 -21.18
N ASP A 859 -19.95 -21.78 -21.48
CA ASP A 859 -20.64 -22.72 -20.56
C ASP A 859 -19.69 -23.87 -20.14
N ARG A 860 -18.90 -24.39 -21.09
CA ARG A 860 -17.86 -25.41 -20.81
C ARG A 860 -16.76 -24.88 -19.89
N GLY A 861 -16.25 -23.69 -20.17
CA GLY A 861 -15.24 -23.04 -19.34
C GLY A 861 -15.75 -22.78 -17.92
N GLN A 862 -16.95 -22.23 -17.78
CA GLN A 862 -17.59 -22.02 -16.48
C GLN A 862 -17.76 -23.32 -15.70
N HIS A 863 -18.18 -24.42 -16.36
CA HIS A 863 -18.29 -25.72 -15.72
C HIS A 863 -16.94 -26.23 -15.19
N LEU A 864 -15.86 -26.07 -15.95
CA LEU A 864 -14.50 -26.42 -15.50
C LEU A 864 -14.03 -25.55 -14.32
N LEU A 865 -14.26 -24.23 -14.37
CA LEU A 865 -13.95 -23.33 -13.25
C LEU A 865 -14.78 -23.64 -11.99
N MET A 866 -16.03 -24.08 -12.15
CA MET A 866 -16.86 -24.54 -11.02
C MET A 866 -16.35 -25.86 -10.43
N LEU A 867 -16.03 -26.86 -11.26
CA LEU A 867 -15.44 -28.13 -10.81
C LEU A 867 -14.12 -27.90 -10.04
N PHE A 868 -13.31 -26.95 -10.50
CA PHE A 868 -12.08 -26.53 -9.82
C PHE A 868 -12.33 -25.98 -8.41
N LEU A 869 -13.30 -25.06 -8.28
CA LEU A 869 -13.73 -24.56 -6.96
C LEU A 869 -14.34 -25.67 -6.10
N GLU A 870 -15.02 -26.65 -6.69
CA GLU A 870 -15.61 -27.81 -6.01
C GLU A 870 -14.56 -28.79 -5.46
N GLN A 871 -13.42 -28.98 -6.14
CA GLN A 871 -12.30 -29.75 -5.58
C GLN A 871 -11.70 -29.04 -4.37
N PHE A 872 -11.32 -27.76 -4.51
CA PHE A 872 -10.78 -26.96 -3.39
C PHE A 872 -11.78 -26.80 -2.22
N SER A 873 -13.09 -26.87 -2.49
CA SER A 873 -14.18 -26.78 -1.50
C SER A 873 -14.20 -27.93 -0.49
N SER A 874 -13.60 -29.08 -0.81
CA SER A 874 -13.51 -30.22 0.11
C SER A 874 -12.65 -29.89 1.34
N MET A 875 -11.54 -29.18 1.14
CA MET A 875 -10.55 -28.85 2.18
C MET A 875 -10.90 -27.53 2.91
N TRP A 876 -11.26 -26.48 2.16
CA TRP A 876 -11.28 -25.09 2.64
C TRP A 876 -12.65 -24.42 2.56
N THR A 877 -12.87 -23.34 3.31
CA THR A 877 -14.17 -22.60 3.32
C THR A 877 -14.24 -21.51 2.26
N VAL A 878 -13.14 -20.79 1.99
CA VAL A 878 -13.08 -19.76 0.92
C VAL A 878 -13.65 -20.27 -0.42
N PRO A 879 -13.26 -21.45 -0.95
CA PRO A 879 -13.78 -21.96 -2.21
C PRO A 879 -15.27 -22.28 -2.16
N ARG A 880 -15.77 -22.84 -1.04
CA ARG A 880 -17.20 -23.09 -0.80
C ARG A 880 -18.01 -21.81 -0.82
N PHE A 881 -17.52 -20.76 -0.16
CA PHE A 881 -18.13 -19.43 -0.16
C PHE A 881 -18.19 -18.84 -1.58
N LEU A 882 -17.06 -18.79 -2.30
CA LEU A 882 -16.98 -18.24 -3.65
C LEU A 882 -17.93 -18.96 -4.63
N LEU A 883 -17.93 -20.29 -4.61
CA LEU A 883 -18.84 -21.12 -5.39
C LEU A 883 -20.31 -20.86 -5.05
N GLN A 884 -20.65 -20.69 -3.77
CA GLN A 884 -22.01 -20.35 -3.34
C GLN A 884 -22.42 -18.95 -3.82
N GLN A 885 -21.53 -17.95 -3.78
CA GLN A 885 -21.84 -16.62 -4.31
C GLN A 885 -22.03 -16.66 -5.83
N PHE A 886 -21.20 -17.40 -6.57
CA PHE A 886 -21.39 -17.52 -8.02
C PHE A 886 -22.71 -18.20 -8.38
N ARG A 887 -23.07 -19.30 -7.72
CA ARG A 887 -24.35 -19.99 -7.93
C ARG A 887 -25.56 -19.05 -7.65
N LYS A 888 -25.46 -18.11 -6.71
CA LYS A 888 -26.49 -17.07 -6.49
C LYS A 888 -26.54 -16.04 -7.63
N ILE A 889 -25.40 -15.59 -8.15
CA ILE A 889 -25.33 -14.68 -9.31
C ILE A 889 -26.00 -15.34 -10.53
N GLN A 890 -25.60 -16.58 -10.86
CA GLN A 890 -26.18 -17.35 -11.95
C GLN A 890 -27.69 -17.59 -11.75
N SER A 891 -28.16 -17.71 -10.51
CA SER A 891 -29.59 -17.83 -10.19
C SER A 891 -30.38 -16.52 -10.34
N ARG A 892 -29.80 -15.34 -10.05
CA ARG A 892 -30.49 -14.03 -10.21
C ARG A 892 -30.58 -13.59 -11.68
N TYR A 893 -29.62 -13.96 -12.52
CA TYR A 893 -29.54 -13.53 -13.93
C TYR A 893 -29.83 -14.64 -14.97
N LYS A 894 -30.30 -15.81 -14.53
CA LYS A 894 -30.41 -17.04 -15.35
C LYS A 894 -31.07 -16.83 -16.72
N ASP A 895 -32.16 -16.06 -16.75
CA ASP A 895 -33.03 -15.86 -17.91
C ASP A 895 -33.04 -14.39 -18.39
N THR A 896 -32.03 -13.58 -18.01
CA THR A 896 -31.92 -12.15 -18.36
C THR A 896 -30.79 -11.88 -19.36
N GLY A 897 -31.07 -11.15 -20.44
CA GLY A 897 -30.02 -10.52 -21.26
C GLY A 897 -29.63 -9.16 -20.68
N LEU A 898 -28.36 -8.78 -20.78
CA LEU A 898 -27.82 -7.49 -20.28
C LEU A 898 -27.29 -6.63 -21.44
N THR A 899 -27.64 -5.35 -21.46
CA THR A 899 -27.02 -4.36 -22.34
C THR A 899 -25.62 -3.98 -21.86
N TYR A 900 -24.78 -3.43 -22.74
CA TYR A 900 -23.45 -2.95 -22.34
C TYR A 900 -23.49 -1.77 -21.35
N ALA A 901 -24.57 -0.99 -21.34
CA ALA A 901 -24.81 0.05 -20.33
C ALA A 901 -25.07 -0.57 -18.94
N GLU A 902 -25.87 -1.64 -18.86
CA GLU A 902 -26.05 -2.40 -17.63
C GLU A 902 -24.75 -3.09 -17.21
N VAL A 903 -23.98 -3.68 -18.14
CA VAL A 903 -22.65 -4.24 -17.82
C VAL A 903 -21.71 -3.18 -17.26
N ASP A 904 -21.63 -1.97 -17.82
CA ASP A 904 -20.83 -0.88 -17.24
C ASP A 904 -21.32 -0.47 -15.84
N LEU A 905 -22.65 -0.41 -15.64
CA LEU A 905 -23.25 -0.03 -14.36
C LEU A 905 -23.01 -1.10 -13.28
N LEU A 906 -23.17 -2.39 -13.60
CA LEU A 906 -22.78 -3.52 -12.77
C LEU A 906 -21.28 -3.42 -12.45
N LEU A 907 -20.43 -3.37 -13.48
CA LEU A 907 -18.98 -3.30 -13.34
C LEU A 907 -18.53 -2.06 -12.54
N SER A 908 -19.20 -0.92 -12.62
CA SER A 908 -18.86 0.30 -11.86
C SER A 908 -19.00 0.10 -10.34
N LYS A 909 -19.85 -0.84 -9.92
CA LYS A 909 -20.11 -1.23 -8.54
C LYS A 909 -19.37 -2.50 -8.11
N PHE A 910 -18.58 -3.11 -8.99
CA PHE A 910 -17.83 -4.35 -8.73
C PHE A 910 -16.84 -4.17 -7.59
N LYS A 911 -16.93 -5.05 -6.58
CA LYS A 911 -16.07 -5.07 -5.40
C LYS A 911 -15.18 -6.32 -5.41
N THR A 912 -14.10 -6.26 -4.64
CA THR A 912 -13.18 -7.39 -4.45
C THR A 912 -13.86 -8.52 -3.65
N PRO A 913 -13.47 -9.80 -3.83
CA PRO A 913 -14.28 -10.93 -3.37
C PRO A 913 -14.53 -11.06 -1.86
N LEU A 914 -13.67 -10.44 -1.04
CA LEU A 914 -13.75 -10.43 0.43
C LEU A 914 -13.93 -9.00 0.99
N HIS A 915 -14.43 -8.05 0.20
CA HIS A 915 -14.73 -6.70 0.68
C HIS A 915 -15.67 -6.75 1.92
N PRO A 916 -15.39 -6.05 3.04
CA PRO A 916 -16.08 -6.27 4.32
C PRO A 916 -17.62 -6.27 4.26
N LYS A 917 -18.23 -5.31 3.54
CA LYS A 917 -19.70 -5.25 3.33
C LYS A 917 -20.33 -6.48 2.62
N ALA A 918 -19.55 -7.35 2.00
CA ALA A 918 -19.99 -8.63 1.44
C ALA A 918 -19.87 -9.80 2.44
N ILE A 919 -19.03 -9.65 3.48
CA ILE A 919 -18.82 -10.64 4.55
C ILE A 919 -19.78 -10.38 5.72
N GLU A 920 -19.99 -9.11 6.12
CA GLU A 920 -20.86 -8.73 7.25
C GLU A 920 -22.26 -9.38 7.16
N ARG A 921 -22.83 -9.43 5.96
CA ARG A 921 -24.14 -10.04 5.66
C ARG A 921 -24.12 -11.56 5.42
N PHE A 922 -22.95 -12.19 5.51
CA PHE A 922 -22.80 -13.66 5.46
C PHE A 922 -22.74 -14.29 6.85
N SER A 923 -22.30 -13.53 7.86
CA SER A 923 -22.29 -13.92 9.28
C SER A 923 -23.63 -14.46 9.76
N ASP A 924 -24.74 -13.86 9.30
CA ASP A 924 -26.11 -14.26 9.61
C ASP A 924 -26.49 -15.65 9.05
N ILE A 925 -25.76 -16.12 8.02
CA ILE A 925 -26.06 -17.36 7.26
C ILE A 925 -25.20 -18.54 7.75
N SER A 926 -24.00 -18.29 8.28
CA SER A 926 -23.05 -19.32 8.76
C SER A 926 -23.50 -20.10 10.01
N THR A 927 -24.72 -19.88 10.50
CA THR A 927 -25.33 -20.66 11.60
C THR A 927 -26.08 -21.91 11.14
N ILE A 928 -26.19 -22.13 9.81
CA ILE A 928 -26.91 -23.29 9.23
C ILE A 928 -25.93 -24.46 9.03
N ALA A 929 -26.28 -25.62 9.60
CA ALA A 929 -25.49 -26.85 9.54
C ALA A 929 -25.46 -27.49 8.13
N PRO A 930 -24.51 -28.41 7.84
CA PRO A 930 -24.29 -28.93 6.47
C PRO A 930 -25.49 -29.64 5.84
N ASP A 931 -26.32 -30.31 6.64
CA ASP A 931 -27.47 -31.08 6.17
C ASP A 931 -28.79 -30.37 6.46
N THR A 932 -29.36 -29.68 5.46
CA THR A 932 -30.82 -29.49 5.39
C THR A 932 -31.29 -29.28 3.95
N ASN A 933 -32.26 -30.10 3.54
CA ASN A 933 -32.84 -30.07 2.20
C ASN A 933 -33.81 -28.87 2.08
N MET A 934 -33.28 -27.68 1.80
CA MET A 934 -34.03 -26.42 1.74
C MET A 934 -34.93 -26.33 0.50
N ASN A 935 -36.07 -27.02 0.56
CA ASN A 935 -37.08 -27.06 -0.49
C ASN A 935 -38.46 -26.66 0.08
N THR A 936 -38.62 -25.41 0.52
CA THR A 936 -39.93 -24.73 0.69
C THR A 936 -39.78 -23.20 0.92
N ASN A 937 -40.84 -22.45 0.61
CA ASN A 937 -40.86 -20.97 0.59
C ASN A 937 -40.54 -20.27 1.92
N THR A 938 -39.69 -19.24 1.87
CA THR A 938 -39.64 -18.12 2.85
C THR A 938 -39.51 -16.78 2.13
N ALA A 939 -40.60 -16.33 1.49
CA ALA A 939 -40.65 -15.07 0.75
C ALA A 939 -40.85 -13.85 1.69
N SER A 940 -39.77 -13.36 2.32
CA SER A 940 -39.79 -12.10 3.08
C SER A 940 -38.43 -11.39 3.24
N TYR A 941 -37.43 -11.70 2.41
CA TYR A 941 -36.14 -11.00 2.41
C TYR A 941 -35.83 -10.53 0.99
N HIS A 942 -35.97 -9.22 0.76
CA HIS A 942 -35.65 -8.60 -0.52
C HIS A 942 -34.14 -8.41 -0.68
N ASP A 943 -33.66 -8.90 -1.81
CA ASP A 943 -32.63 -8.32 -2.70
C ASP A 943 -31.46 -7.56 -2.08
N ASP A 944 -30.28 -8.20 -2.06
CA ASP A 944 -28.98 -7.50 -2.16
C ASP A 944 -27.82 -8.48 -2.49
N LEU A 945 -27.46 -8.62 -3.77
CA LEU A 945 -26.34 -9.47 -4.21
C LEU A 945 -25.06 -8.64 -4.45
N TRP A 946 -24.21 -8.57 -3.41
CA TRP A 946 -23.08 -7.64 -3.27
C TRP A 946 -21.82 -7.92 -4.13
N PHE A 947 -22.00 -8.35 -5.37
CA PHE A 947 -20.97 -8.17 -6.42
C PHE A 947 -21.35 -7.10 -7.45
N PHE A 948 -22.64 -6.97 -7.75
CA PHE A 948 -23.15 -6.01 -8.73
C PHE A 948 -24.54 -5.48 -8.29
N ASN A 949 -24.56 -4.63 -7.26
CA ASN A 949 -25.83 -4.11 -6.72
C ASN A 949 -26.61 -3.29 -7.77
N LEU A 950 -27.89 -3.60 -7.96
CA LEU A 950 -28.83 -2.81 -8.76
C LEU A 950 -30.22 -2.93 -8.15
N ASP A 951 -30.51 -2.09 -7.15
CA ASP A 951 -31.83 -1.99 -6.53
C ASP A 951 -32.13 -0.53 -6.12
N ASP A 952 -33.41 -0.15 -6.24
CA ASP A 952 -34.11 1.04 -5.71
C ASP A 952 -33.50 2.46 -5.86
N ASN A 953 -33.73 3.09 -7.03
CA ASN A 953 -34.31 4.45 -7.13
C ASN A 953 -34.65 4.95 -8.56
N TYR A 954 -34.60 4.11 -9.61
CA TYR A 954 -35.00 4.51 -10.96
C TYR A 954 -36.14 3.64 -11.49
N ASN A 955 -37.34 4.23 -11.63
CA ASN A 955 -38.36 3.72 -12.53
C ASN A 955 -37.84 3.84 -13.97
N LEU A 956 -37.68 2.71 -14.65
CA LEU A 956 -37.61 2.67 -16.11
C LEU A 956 -39.04 2.68 -16.69
N ASP A 957 -39.68 3.85 -16.64
CA ASP A 957 -40.78 4.17 -17.54
C ASP A 957 -40.18 4.74 -18.85
N LEU A 958 -40.40 4.00 -19.96
CA LEU A 958 -39.98 4.25 -21.36
C LEU A 958 -38.55 3.85 -21.75
#